data_AF-A0A432STY9-F1
#
_entry.id   AF-A0A432STY9-F1
#
_cell.length_a   1.000
_cell.length_b   1.000
_cell.length_c   1.000
_cell.angle_alpha   90.00
_cell.angle_beta   90.00
_cell.angle_gamma   90.00
#
_symmetry.space_group_name_H-M   'P 1'
#
loop_
_entity.id
_entity.type
_entity.pdbx_description
1 polymer ?
#
loop_
_entity_poly.entity_id
_entity_poly.type
_entity_poly.pdbx_seq_one_letter_code
_entity_poly.pdbx_strand_id
1 'polypeptide(L)'
;MQARFDEKKALSSFFSPLLIYGTVILLLLLMVQPKLYLLKNGVVVTLSLFALWRYGWMVLNYTRALIYRFYYYPRLRKKALRLPESAKYPKHLYFMIPSYKEDFWVSVECFRSILSEIRSIPSQVTIVVATSESREDKVIREMFRAYEGTQRVKLIFQHQKGGKRIAMGHALRAIAREYHKAQFDDPNSVTIFMDGDSYLQKGLLAKLLPFFASEHRLGAVTTNEVAYINSKNRWYKAWFNLKFAQRHILFQAHSLSRKVMTLTGRLSAYRTDIVIKESFIRQVENDILIHPLHGKFRFLMGDDKSTWFHLLKNGWDMLYLPDLLCISLESRDGNFLELSRTLPYRWFGNTLRNNSRALKLGPSKTGWYIWYAILEQRLIMWTSLVGIFSALILSVTVSAWYLLFFILWVMMIRLFQLFVMAFFGHRVEWRMLPLMLYTQWVGALVKIRAFYNLADQSWSKNSDVQKNSSEAVHISHPLTRWMPKIAMVTAVIAFVLVLLMSHGVFRWSDSAFTLLIERFFATDSCQLNAAVISPKISVHHEKNILQIAPCSTDVAAQINRFLKESDPRKQAVIQLGAGVYKLYHTIKIERSNVLFKGRGKGKTILLSYLKKPARAVIHIYGKRGKRIGFLQKNIFRNQTEFYCQTEKEATKYLLLRQPNDTQFLKKIGSRRWAKRYPYLRQEIVRIVDHDLQKNKFYTARPMLTDFAAGKTEVLSLEMVQNVTLQDFTLRQINGTCNIASCKFDYTNGAPDVMLDEILLEYAASCHIENVELLDSGSHPLHTEYVYGSLFTYLSIDGSWNKGKKGNGYVRFSRTFHSVLRSSTIHDIRHITLQWSASGNHIYNIYTGVDINFHGGYAHRNQVDRIVFGIPSQHKWKPIEQTPPDARWAPPDGENTIERDTFRYLHE
;
A
#
# COMPACT_ATOMS: atom_id res chain seq x y z
N MET A 1 -41.25 -20.82 -9.63
CA MET A 1 -39.95 -20.12 -9.41
C MET A 1 -39.22 -20.47 -8.10
N GLN A 2 -39.80 -21.24 -7.17
CA GLN A 2 -39.14 -21.71 -5.92
C GLN A 2 -37.92 -22.64 -6.12
N ALA A 3 -37.76 -23.26 -7.31
CA ALA A 3 -36.76 -24.30 -7.56
C ALA A 3 -35.32 -23.82 -7.84
N ARG A 4 -35.00 -22.51 -7.73
CA ARG A 4 -33.69 -21.98 -8.12
C ARG A 4 -32.59 -22.10 -7.07
N PHE A 5 -32.93 -22.19 -5.77
CA PHE A 5 -31.98 -22.41 -4.66
C PHE A 5 -32.20 -23.77 -4.01
N ASP A 6 -32.04 -24.81 -4.82
CA ASP A 6 -31.96 -26.19 -4.33
C ASP A 6 -30.48 -26.54 -4.32
N GLU A 7 -29.87 -26.66 -3.13
CA GLU A 7 -28.44 -26.90 -2.96
C GLU A 7 -27.99 -28.18 -3.66
N LYS A 8 -28.83 -29.23 -3.64
CA LYS A 8 -28.53 -30.49 -4.33
C LYS A 8 -28.52 -30.28 -5.85
N LYS A 9 -29.50 -29.55 -6.39
CA LYS A 9 -29.54 -29.22 -7.83
C LYS A 9 -28.45 -28.25 -8.25
N ALA A 10 -28.02 -27.36 -7.36
CA ALA A 10 -26.90 -26.46 -7.62
C ALA A 10 -25.58 -27.23 -7.67
N LEU A 11 -25.32 -28.10 -6.70
CA LEU A 11 -24.14 -28.98 -6.71
C LEU A 11 -24.15 -29.93 -7.90
N SER A 12 -25.28 -30.56 -8.22
CA SER A 12 -25.37 -31.45 -9.39
C SER A 12 -25.12 -30.71 -10.71
N SER A 13 -25.48 -29.42 -10.81
CA SER A 13 -25.22 -28.61 -12.00
C SER A 13 -23.72 -28.37 -12.26
N PHE A 14 -22.85 -28.57 -11.26
CA PHE A 14 -21.39 -28.47 -11.43
C PHE A 14 -20.79 -29.63 -12.23
N PHE A 15 -21.47 -30.77 -12.31
CA PHE A 15 -20.96 -31.96 -13.00
C PHE A 15 -20.66 -31.70 -14.48
N SER A 16 -21.54 -30.97 -15.18
CA SER A 16 -21.33 -30.64 -16.61
C SER A 16 -20.09 -29.75 -16.83
N PRO A 17 -19.91 -28.61 -16.14
CA PRO A 17 -18.66 -27.85 -16.18
C PRO A 17 -17.42 -28.66 -15.78
N LEU A 18 -17.53 -29.51 -14.76
CA LEU A 18 -16.43 -30.36 -14.29
C LEU A 18 -15.98 -31.34 -15.36
N LEU A 19 -16.91 -32.03 -16.03
CA LEU A 19 -16.57 -32.98 -17.08
C LEU A 19 -15.93 -32.27 -18.28
N ILE A 20 -16.52 -31.18 -18.75
CA ILE A 20 -16.02 -30.44 -19.92
C ILE A 20 -14.64 -29.84 -19.63
N TYR A 21 -14.53 -29.01 -18.59
CA TYR A 21 -13.29 -28.28 -18.32
C TYR A 21 -12.25 -29.12 -17.58
N GLY A 22 -12.67 -30.10 -16.77
CA GLY A 22 -11.77 -31.06 -16.14
C GLY A 22 -11.05 -31.91 -17.18
N THR A 23 -11.76 -32.35 -18.24
CA THR A 23 -11.13 -33.05 -19.37
C THR A 23 -10.13 -32.15 -20.08
N VAL A 24 -10.50 -30.91 -20.40
CA VAL A 24 -9.57 -29.96 -21.05
C VAL A 24 -8.36 -29.64 -20.16
N ILE A 25 -8.56 -29.47 -18.86
CA ILE A 25 -7.48 -29.25 -17.89
C ILE A 25 -6.55 -30.46 -17.86
N LEU A 26 -7.08 -31.69 -17.83
CA LEU A 26 -6.28 -32.91 -17.85
C LEU A 26 -5.45 -33.01 -19.13
N LEU A 27 -6.06 -32.77 -20.29
CA LEU A 27 -5.36 -32.76 -21.58
C LEU A 27 -4.26 -31.70 -21.62
N LEU A 28 -4.54 -30.47 -21.17
CA LEU A 28 -3.55 -29.40 -21.08
C LEU A 28 -2.43 -29.76 -20.11
N LEU A 29 -2.74 -30.38 -18.96
CA LEU A 29 -1.76 -30.78 -17.95
C LEU A 29 -0.81 -31.84 -18.51
N LEU A 30 -1.33 -32.87 -19.20
CA LEU A 30 -0.53 -33.86 -19.90
C LEU A 30 0.36 -33.22 -20.99
N MET A 31 -0.18 -32.23 -21.71
CA MET A 31 0.55 -31.53 -22.77
C MET A 31 1.68 -30.63 -22.23
N VAL A 32 1.49 -29.95 -21.09
CA VAL A 32 2.49 -29.03 -20.53
C VAL A 32 3.47 -29.69 -19.56
N GLN A 33 3.16 -30.88 -19.04
CA GLN A 33 4.00 -31.61 -18.08
C GLN A 33 5.47 -31.75 -18.55
N PRO A 34 5.75 -32.12 -19.82
CA PRO A 34 7.13 -32.23 -20.32
C PRO A 34 7.86 -30.88 -20.40
N LYS A 35 7.14 -29.76 -20.29
CA LYS A 35 7.65 -28.40 -20.47
C LYS A 35 7.76 -27.61 -19.18
N LEU A 36 7.46 -28.21 -18.03
CA LEU A 36 7.52 -27.54 -16.71
C LEU A 36 8.90 -26.96 -16.39
N TYR A 37 9.98 -27.55 -16.92
CA TYR A 37 11.35 -27.02 -16.77
C TYR A 37 11.54 -25.61 -17.34
N LEU A 38 10.64 -25.13 -18.23
CA LEU A 38 10.68 -23.78 -18.78
C LEU A 38 10.31 -22.70 -17.74
N LEU A 39 9.64 -23.07 -16.63
CA LEU A 39 9.26 -22.14 -15.57
C LEU A 39 10.50 -21.73 -14.74
N LYS A 40 11.21 -20.69 -15.19
CA LYS A 40 12.38 -20.14 -14.47
C LYS A 40 12.02 -19.50 -13.13
N ASN A 41 12.86 -19.72 -12.11
CA ASN A 41 12.64 -19.28 -10.72
C ASN A 41 12.32 -17.78 -10.53
N GLY A 42 12.93 -16.87 -11.28
CA GLY A 42 12.71 -15.42 -11.11
C GLY A 42 11.33 -14.91 -11.52
N VAL A 43 10.78 -15.45 -12.63
CA VAL A 43 9.42 -15.13 -13.11
C VAL A 43 8.37 -15.74 -12.19
N VAL A 44 8.67 -16.91 -11.62
CA VAL A 44 7.82 -17.59 -10.64
C VAL A 44 7.69 -16.75 -9.37
N VAL A 45 8.75 -16.16 -8.81
CA VAL A 45 8.68 -15.39 -7.54
C VAL A 45 7.79 -14.15 -7.65
N THR A 46 7.94 -13.32 -8.69
CA THR A 46 7.15 -12.07 -8.84
C THR A 46 5.67 -12.37 -9.11
N LEU A 47 5.38 -13.35 -9.97
CA LEU A 47 4.01 -13.81 -10.20
C LEU A 47 3.43 -14.49 -8.95
N SER A 48 4.26 -15.17 -8.14
CA SER A 48 3.83 -15.84 -6.91
C SER A 48 3.41 -14.87 -5.81
N LEU A 49 4.08 -13.73 -5.62
CA LEU A 49 3.67 -12.73 -4.63
C LEU A 49 2.32 -12.09 -5.01
N PHE A 50 2.15 -11.76 -6.29
CA PHE A 50 0.90 -11.20 -6.79
C PHE A 50 -0.24 -12.23 -6.75
N ALA A 51 0.05 -13.48 -7.13
CA ALA A 51 -0.89 -14.59 -7.02
C ALA A 51 -1.26 -14.84 -5.55
N LEU A 52 -0.29 -14.86 -4.63
CA LEU A 52 -0.52 -15.04 -3.20
C LEU A 52 -1.45 -13.96 -2.65
N TRP A 53 -1.25 -12.70 -3.01
CA TRP A 53 -2.16 -11.62 -2.64
C TRP A 53 -3.56 -11.81 -3.23
N ARG A 54 -3.66 -12.05 -4.54
CA ARG A 54 -4.95 -12.16 -5.25
C ARG A 54 -5.78 -13.33 -4.77
N TYR A 55 -5.17 -14.51 -4.66
CA TYR A 55 -5.83 -15.73 -4.22
C TYR A 55 -5.99 -15.76 -2.69
N GLY A 56 -5.09 -15.13 -1.93
CA GLY A 56 -5.27 -14.88 -0.51
C GLY A 56 -6.52 -14.04 -0.24
N TRP A 57 -6.74 -12.96 -1.01
CA TRP A 57 -7.97 -12.17 -0.94
C TRP A 57 -9.21 -12.98 -1.31
N MET A 58 -9.13 -13.82 -2.36
CA MET A 58 -10.22 -14.72 -2.73
C MET A 58 -10.57 -15.70 -1.61
N VAL A 59 -9.58 -16.40 -1.05
CA VAL A 59 -9.73 -17.35 0.04
C VAL A 59 -10.30 -16.67 1.28
N LEU A 60 -9.84 -15.47 1.62
CA LEU A 60 -10.38 -14.68 2.72
C LEU A 60 -11.88 -14.38 2.52
N ASN A 61 -12.28 -13.93 1.32
CA ASN A 61 -13.69 -13.67 1.03
C ASN A 61 -14.54 -14.94 1.14
N TYR A 62 -14.08 -16.07 0.59
CA TYR A 62 -14.80 -17.34 0.68
C TYR A 62 -14.92 -17.84 2.12
N THR A 63 -13.84 -17.77 2.89
CA THR A 63 -13.83 -18.16 4.30
C THR A 63 -14.83 -17.30 5.10
N ARG A 64 -14.82 -15.99 4.89
CA ARG A 64 -15.78 -15.09 5.55
C ARG A 64 -17.22 -15.36 5.14
N ALA A 65 -17.46 -15.66 3.86
CA ALA A 65 -18.80 -16.03 3.39
C ALA A 65 -19.27 -17.35 4.01
N LEU A 66 -18.39 -18.34 4.18
CA LEU A 66 -18.69 -19.62 4.86
C LEU A 66 -19.06 -19.40 6.33
N ILE A 67 -18.24 -18.63 7.06
CA ILE A 67 -18.50 -18.28 8.46
C ILE A 67 -19.85 -17.54 8.57
N TYR A 68 -20.12 -16.60 7.66
CA TYR A 68 -21.37 -15.88 7.66
C TYR A 68 -22.57 -16.82 7.43
N ARG A 69 -22.52 -17.66 6.39
CA ARG A 69 -23.61 -18.55 5.99
C ARG A 69 -23.96 -19.58 7.06
N PHE A 70 -22.96 -20.29 7.58
CA PHE A 70 -23.19 -21.47 8.41
C PHE A 70 -23.23 -21.17 9.91
N TYR A 71 -22.62 -20.06 10.34
CA TYR A 71 -22.45 -19.79 11.77
C TYR A 71 -23.09 -18.48 12.21
N TYR A 72 -22.72 -17.36 11.58
CA TYR A 72 -23.13 -16.03 12.05
C TYR A 72 -24.59 -15.71 11.70
N TYR A 73 -24.98 -15.89 10.43
CA TYR A 73 -26.33 -15.59 9.96
C TYR A 73 -27.42 -16.45 10.61
N PRO A 74 -27.28 -17.79 10.74
CA PRO A 74 -28.31 -18.62 11.36
C PRO A 74 -28.61 -18.21 12.81
N ARG A 75 -27.61 -17.73 13.55
CA ARG A 75 -27.79 -17.22 14.91
C ARG A 75 -28.55 -15.90 14.94
N LEU A 76 -28.20 -14.95 14.07
CA LEU A 76 -28.94 -13.69 13.93
C LEU A 76 -30.40 -13.97 13.53
N ARG A 77 -30.62 -14.83 12.55
CA ARG A 77 -31.95 -15.25 12.11
C ARG A 77 -32.74 -15.91 13.24
N LYS A 78 -32.13 -16.84 13.97
CA LYS A 78 -32.78 -17.51 15.11
C LYS A 78 -33.15 -16.52 16.22
N LYS A 79 -32.28 -15.55 16.50
CA LYS A 79 -32.53 -14.48 17.48
C LYS A 79 -33.72 -13.61 17.03
N ALA A 80 -33.71 -13.14 15.78
CA ALA A 80 -34.77 -12.29 15.23
C ALA A 80 -36.14 -13.00 15.19
N LEU A 81 -36.18 -14.25 14.73
CA LEU A 81 -37.44 -15.00 14.59
C LEU A 81 -38.01 -15.54 15.91
N ARG A 82 -37.22 -15.57 16.99
CA ARG A 82 -37.64 -16.00 18.34
C ARG A 82 -38.33 -14.92 19.15
N LEU A 83 -38.34 -13.67 18.68
CA LEU A 83 -39.07 -12.60 19.36
C LEU A 83 -40.56 -12.97 19.51
N PRO A 84 -41.26 -12.51 20.55
CA PRO A 84 -42.72 -12.66 20.65
C PRO A 84 -43.43 -11.99 19.47
N GLU A 85 -44.57 -12.52 19.01
CA GLU A 85 -45.33 -11.96 17.87
C GLU A 85 -45.66 -10.46 18.05
N SER A 86 -45.94 -10.03 19.29
CA SER A 86 -46.20 -8.63 19.63
C SER A 86 -45.00 -7.68 19.43
N ALA A 87 -43.78 -8.22 19.38
CA ALA A 87 -42.54 -7.47 19.22
C ALA A 87 -41.81 -7.75 17.89
N LYS A 88 -42.28 -8.71 17.08
CA LYS A 88 -41.64 -9.11 15.82
C LYS A 88 -41.76 -8.05 14.74
N TYR A 89 -42.86 -7.32 14.71
CA TYR A 89 -43.20 -6.45 13.59
C TYR A 89 -43.31 -4.99 14.03
N PRO A 90 -42.89 -4.05 13.18
CA PRO A 90 -43.15 -2.64 13.43
C PRO A 90 -44.66 -2.37 13.39
N LYS A 91 -45.10 -1.37 14.12
CA LYS A 91 -46.47 -0.84 14.05
C LYS A 91 -46.73 -0.29 12.65
N HIS A 92 -45.76 0.40 12.05
CA HIS A 92 -45.86 0.99 10.72
C HIS A 92 -44.72 0.58 9.78
N LEU A 93 -45.09 0.23 8.55
CA LEU A 93 -44.19 -0.08 7.44
C LEU A 93 -44.42 0.91 6.30
N TYR A 94 -43.35 1.48 5.78
CA TYR A 94 -43.40 2.38 4.63
C TYR A 94 -42.75 1.73 3.41
N PHE A 95 -43.34 1.94 2.24
CA PHE A 95 -42.71 1.64 0.96
C PHE A 95 -42.46 2.94 0.20
N MET A 96 -41.26 3.08 -0.35
CA MET A 96 -40.90 4.12 -1.29
C MET A 96 -40.52 3.44 -2.61
N ILE A 97 -41.39 3.61 -3.61
CA ILE A 97 -41.31 2.89 -4.89
C ILE A 97 -41.15 3.91 -6.01
N PRO A 98 -39.91 4.16 -6.49
CA PRO A 98 -39.73 4.92 -7.72
C PRO A 98 -40.10 4.03 -8.91
N SER A 99 -41.08 4.46 -9.70
CA SER A 99 -41.47 3.80 -10.94
C SER A 99 -41.39 4.76 -12.12
N TYR A 100 -40.85 4.29 -13.24
CA TYR A 100 -40.76 5.09 -14.46
C TYR A 100 -40.91 4.21 -15.69
N LYS A 101 -42.03 4.36 -16.39
CA LYS A 101 -42.33 3.68 -17.66
C LYS A 101 -42.07 2.16 -17.57
N GLU A 102 -42.54 1.53 -16.52
CA GLU A 102 -42.54 0.07 -16.42
C GLU A 102 -43.62 -0.53 -17.33
N ASP A 103 -43.39 -1.75 -17.83
CA ASP A 103 -44.42 -2.47 -18.57
C ASP A 103 -45.57 -2.82 -17.61
N PHE A 104 -46.82 -2.74 -18.05
CA PHE A 104 -47.97 -2.89 -17.14
C PHE A 104 -47.98 -4.23 -16.39
N TRP A 105 -47.56 -5.32 -17.03
CA TRP A 105 -47.47 -6.62 -16.37
C TRP A 105 -46.40 -6.65 -15.27
N VAL A 106 -45.32 -5.87 -15.42
CA VAL A 106 -44.26 -5.73 -14.40
C VAL A 106 -44.82 -5.00 -13.19
N SER A 107 -45.48 -3.85 -13.39
CA SER A 107 -46.10 -3.10 -12.30
C SER A 107 -47.16 -3.94 -11.58
N VAL A 108 -48.02 -4.65 -12.32
CA VAL A 108 -49.03 -5.54 -11.72
C VAL A 108 -48.38 -6.61 -10.84
N GLU A 109 -47.38 -7.34 -11.33
CA GLU A 109 -46.73 -8.40 -10.55
C GLU A 109 -45.92 -7.86 -9.36
N CYS A 110 -45.27 -6.71 -9.51
CA CYS A 110 -44.56 -6.01 -8.43
C CYS A 110 -45.50 -5.71 -7.26
N PHE A 111 -46.58 -4.96 -7.53
CA PHE A 111 -47.52 -4.56 -6.48
C PHE A 111 -48.34 -5.72 -5.95
N ARG A 112 -48.70 -6.70 -6.78
CA ARG A 112 -49.36 -7.94 -6.32
C ARG A 112 -48.49 -8.69 -5.32
N SER A 113 -47.18 -8.77 -5.56
CA SER A 113 -46.23 -9.41 -4.63
C SER A 113 -46.14 -8.65 -3.30
N ILE A 114 -46.17 -7.31 -3.34
CA ILE A 114 -46.16 -6.46 -2.15
C ILE A 114 -47.43 -6.67 -1.32
N LEU A 115 -48.61 -6.57 -1.94
CA LEU A 115 -49.89 -6.74 -1.25
C LEU A 115 -50.04 -8.15 -0.66
N SER A 116 -49.57 -9.17 -1.39
CA SER A 116 -49.54 -10.55 -0.89
C SER A 116 -48.68 -10.69 0.37
N GLU A 117 -47.54 -10.02 0.44
CA GLU A 117 -46.66 -10.08 1.61
C GLU A 117 -47.21 -9.27 2.79
N ILE A 118 -47.85 -8.13 2.53
CA ILE A 118 -48.47 -7.30 3.58
C ILE A 118 -49.55 -8.07 4.33
N ARG A 119 -50.29 -8.96 3.66
CA ARG A 119 -51.28 -9.83 4.32
C ARG A 119 -50.67 -10.76 5.37
N SER A 120 -49.38 -11.08 5.25
CA SER A 120 -48.68 -11.98 6.18
C SER A 120 -48.15 -11.29 7.45
N ILE A 121 -48.30 -9.97 7.56
CA ILE A 121 -47.80 -9.17 8.69
C ILE A 121 -48.91 -8.30 9.28
N PRO A 122 -48.86 -7.95 10.59
CA PRO A 122 -49.89 -7.16 11.26
C PRO A 122 -49.73 -5.64 11.09
N SER A 123 -48.59 -5.17 10.57
CA SER A 123 -48.26 -3.75 10.44
C SER A 123 -49.27 -2.93 9.62
N GLN A 124 -49.46 -1.66 9.99
CA GLN A 124 -50.06 -0.65 9.09
C GLN A 124 -49.05 -0.31 8.00
N VAL A 125 -49.52 -0.11 6.77
CA VAL A 125 -48.63 0.09 5.62
C VAL A 125 -48.96 1.35 4.84
N THR A 126 -47.96 2.16 4.56
CA THR A 126 -48.08 3.27 3.60
C THR A 126 -47.18 3.03 2.41
N ILE A 127 -47.77 2.97 1.20
CA ILE A 127 -47.04 2.81 -0.05
C ILE A 127 -47.01 4.15 -0.76
N VAL A 128 -45.83 4.74 -0.87
CA VAL A 128 -45.60 5.95 -1.65
C VAL A 128 -44.98 5.56 -2.99
N VAL A 129 -45.77 5.71 -4.05
CA VAL A 129 -45.34 5.45 -5.43
C VAL A 129 -44.94 6.76 -6.07
N ALA A 130 -43.66 6.91 -6.37
CA ALA A 130 -43.13 8.06 -7.08
C ALA A 130 -43.14 7.78 -8.59
N THR A 131 -44.20 8.23 -9.27
CA THR A 131 -44.43 8.02 -10.71
C THR A 131 -44.29 9.34 -11.48
N SER A 132 -44.02 9.23 -12.78
CA SER A 132 -43.95 10.39 -13.69
C SER A 132 -45.18 10.56 -14.59
N GLU A 133 -46.07 9.57 -14.67
CA GLU A 133 -47.15 9.52 -15.67
C GLU A 133 -48.45 8.94 -15.09
N SER A 134 -49.59 9.49 -15.51
CA SER A 134 -50.92 9.13 -15.02
C SER A 134 -51.42 7.75 -15.47
N ARG A 135 -50.86 7.17 -16.54
CA ARG A 135 -51.32 5.89 -17.11
C ARG A 135 -50.92 4.70 -16.23
N GLU A 136 -49.70 4.67 -15.73
CA GLU A 136 -49.24 3.63 -14.81
C GLU A 136 -50.01 3.70 -13.47
N ASP A 137 -50.28 4.92 -12.99
CA ASP A 137 -51.09 5.12 -11.77
C ASP A 137 -52.47 4.50 -11.89
N LYS A 138 -53.11 4.60 -13.06
CA LYS A 138 -54.41 3.99 -13.32
C LYS A 138 -54.34 2.48 -13.16
N VAL A 139 -53.33 1.84 -13.77
CA VAL A 139 -53.11 0.39 -13.67
C VAL A 139 -52.86 -0.04 -12.22
N ILE A 140 -51.98 0.68 -11.49
CA ILE A 140 -51.68 0.38 -10.09
C ILE A 140 -52.94 0.58 -9.22
N ARG A 141 -53.72 1.63 -9.47
CA ARG A 141 -54.96 1.94 -8.73
C ARG A 141 -56.05 0.91 -8.99
N GLU A 142 -56.22 0.48 -10.23
CA GLU A 142 -57.18 -0.57 -10.60
C GLU A 142 -56.80 -1.91 -9.97
N MET A 143 -55.52 -2.30 -10.06
CA MET A 143 -55.01 -3.50 -9.39
C MET A 143 -55.20 -3.41 -7.86
N PHE A 144 -54.91 -2.26 -7.25
CA PHE A 144 -55.07 -2.06 -5.80
C PHE A 144 -56.53 -2.17 -5.36
N ARG A 145 -57.47 -1.59 -6.14
CA ARG A 145 -58.91 -1.70 -5.88
C ARG A 145 -59.43 -3.13 -6.04
N ALA A 146 -58.90 -3.88 -7.01
CA ALA A 146 -59.28 -5.26 -7.27
C ALA A 146 -58.67 -6.26 -6.26
N TYR A 147 -57.64 -5.86 -5.52
CA TYR A 147 -56.96 -6.74 -4.58
C TYR A 147 -57.63 -6.74 -3.20
N GLU A 148 -58.03 -7.91 -2.72
CA GLU A 148 -58.63 -8.08 -1.39
C GLU A 148 -57.60 -7.88 -0.26
N GLY A 149 -58.03 -7.28 0.86
CA GLY A 149 -57.20 -7.14 2.06
C GLY A 149 -56.36 -5.86 2.13
N THR A 150 -56.79 -4.80 1.44
CA THR A 150 -56.08 -3.51 1.37
C THR A 150 -56.46 -2.51 2.48
N GLN A 151 -57.28 -2.91 3.46
CA GLN A 151 -57.81 -1.99 4.50
C GLN A 151 -56.73 -1.34 5.38
N ARG A 152 -55.59 -2.02 5.56
CA ARG A 152 -54.43 -1.52 6.34
C ARG A 152 -53.37 -0.82 5.48
N VAL A 153 -53.68 -0.59 4.19
CA VAL A 153 -52.73 -0.07 3.22
C VAL A 153 -53.17 1.29 2.72
N LYS A 154 -52.35 2.32 2.97
CA LYS A 154 -52.53 3.65 2.41
C LYS A 154 -51.66 3.80 1.16
N LEU A 155 -52.29 3.93 0.00
CA LEU A 155 -51.61 4.17 -1.27
C LEU A 155 -51.53 5.68 -1.57
N ILE A 156 -50.32 6.20 -1.76
CA ILE A 156 -50.04 7.61 -2.07
C ILE A 156 -49.28 7.68 -3.38
N PHE A 157 -49.82 8.41 -4.35
CA PHE A 157 -49.11 8.76 -5.58
C PHE A 157 -48.38 10.09 -5.38
N GLN A 158 -47.09 10.08 -5.67
CA GLN A 158 -46.22 11.26 -5.65
C GLN A 158 -45.76 11.54 -7.08
N HIS A 159 -46.21 12.66 -7.65
CA HIS A 159 -45.82 13.04 -9.01
C HIS A 159 -44.69 14.06 -9.01
N GLN A 160 -43.69 13.83 -9.87
CA GLN A 160 -42.67 14.82 -10.16
C GLN A 160 -42.00 14.60 -11.51
N LYS A 161 -41.40 15.68 -12.05
CA LYS A 161 -40.73 15.70 -13.36
C LYS A 161 -39.21 15.89 -13.27
N GLY A 162 -38.64 15.99 -12.07
CA GLY A 162 -37.22 16.24 -11.78
C GLY A 162 -36.29 15.01 -11.77
N GLY A 163 -36.75 13.84 -12.24
CA GLY A 163 -35.96 12.60 -12.29
C GLY A 163 -35.95 11.78 -10.99
N LYS A 164 -35.35 10.57 -11.02
CA LYS A 164 -35.50 9.55 -9.96
C LYS A 164 -35.15 10.08 -8.56
N ARG A 165 -34.01 10.76 -8.40
CA ARG A 165 -33.51 11.23 -7.09
C ARG A 165 -34.41 12.25 -6.42
N ILE A 166 -34.96 13.20 -7.19
CA ILE A 166 -35.91 14.21 -6.68
C ILE A 166 -37.24 13.53 -6.31
N ALA A 167 -37.71 12.56 -7.12
CA ALA A 167 -38.85 11.70 -6.78
C ALA A 167 -38.68 11.01 -5.43
N MET A 168 -37.54 10.35 -5.24
CA MET A 168 -37.25 9.68 -3.97
C MET A 168 -37.25 10.66 -2.80
N GLY A 169 -36.64 11.84 -2.94
CA GLY A 169 -36.63 12.83 -1.88
C GLY A 169 -38.00 13.40 -1.53
N HIS A 170 -38.84 13.68 -2.52
CA HIS A 170 -40.22 14.10 -2.31
C HIS A 170 -41.05 12.99 -1.65
N ALA A 171 -40.87 11.73 -2.07
CA ALA A 171 -41.50 10.57 -1.46
C ALA A 171 -41.06 10.40 0.01
N LEU A 172 -39.78 10.59 0.31
CA LEU A 172 -39.26 10.54 1.69
C LEU A 172 -39.81 11.68 2.55
N ARG A 173 -39.99 12.89 2.02
CA ARG A 173 -40.69 13.97 2.75
C ARG A 173 -42.17 13.66 2.96
N ALA A 174 -42.83 12.97 2.04
CA ALA A 174 -44.18 12.48 2.26
C ALA A 174 -44.23 11.46 3.40
N ILE A 175 -43.30 10.49 3.41
CA ILE A 175 -43.14 9.53 4.51
C ILE A 175 -42.84 10.24 5.83
N ALA A 176 -41.95 11.23 5.85
CA ALA A 176 -41.63 11.99 7.06
C ALA A 176 -42.85 12.73 7.63
N ARG A 177 -43.69 13.33 6.76
CA ARG A 177 -44.95 13.95 7.19
C ARG A 177 -45.93 12.92 7.75
N GLU A 178 -46.08 11.78 7.10
CA GLU A 178 -46.97 10.71 7.57
C GLU A 178 -46.49 10.12 8.90
N TYR A 179 -45.19 9.90 9.05
CA TYR A 179 -44.57 9.43 10.28
C TYR A 179 -44.82 10.39 11.45
N HIS A 180 -44.58 11.69 11.26
CA HIS A 180 -44.81 12.68 12.32
C HIS A 180 -46.30 12.91 12.62
N LYS A 181 -47.17 12.90 11.59
CA LYS A 181 -48.63 13.07 11.77
C LYS A 181 -49.25 11.95 12.59
N ALA A 182 -48.77 10.73 12.39
CA ALA A 182 -49.35 9.58 13.02
C ALA A 182 -48.99 9.44 14.52
N GLN A 183 -48.14 10.34 15.05
CA GLN A 183 -47.63 10.33 16.44
C GLN A 183 -47.12 8.95 16.89
N PHE A 184 -46.72 8.10 15.94
CA PHE A 184 -46.21 6.78 16.26
C PHE A 184 -44.79 6.93 16.81
N ASP A 185 -44.65 6.83 18.13
CA ASP A 185 -43.35 6.55 18.76
C ASP A 185 -43.02 5.06 18.59
N ASP A 186 -42.71 4.67 17.35
CA ASP A 186 -42.22 3.33 17.04
C ASP A 186 -40.81 3.39 16.43
N PRO A 187 -39.76 3.27 17.28
CA PRO A 187 -38.38 3.30 16.83
C PRO A 187 -38.02 2.10 15.92
N ASN A 188 -38.88 1.07 15.84
CA ASN A 188 -38.70 -0.08 14.97
C ASN A 188 -39.36 0.08 13.60
N SER A 189 -40.03 1.21 13.34
CA SER A 189 -40.62 1.50 12.01
C SER A 189 -39.58 1.32 10.90
N VAL A 190 -40.03 0.72 9.81
CA VAL A 190 -39.17 0.37 8.67
C VAL A 190 -39.67 1.04 7.41
N THR A 191 -38.73 1.56 6.60
CA THR A 191 -38.99 2.06 5.25
C THR A 191 -38.27 1.18 4.23
N ILE A 192 -39.02 0.56 3.32
CA ILE A 192 -38.51 -0.27 2.23
C ILE A 192 -38.34 0.57 0.98
N PHE A 193 -37.14 0.54 0.40
CA PHE A 193 -36.80 1.13 -0.88
C PHE A 193 -36.79 0.00 -1.90
N MET A 194 -37.62 0.14 -2.94
CA MET A 194 -37.87 -0.92 -3.91
C MET A 194 -38.21 -0.34 -5.28
N ASP A 195 -37.41 -0.64 -6.29
CA ASP A 195 -37.71 -0.27 -7.69
C ASP A 195 -39.00 -0.96 -8.18
N GLY A 196 -39.78 -0.28 -9.05
CA GLY A 196 -41.06 -0.75 -9.58
C GLY A 196 -41.02 -2.06 -10.39
N ASP A 197 -39.84 -2.61 -10.67
CA ASP A 197 -39.59 -3.84 -11.40
C ASP A 197 -39.13 -5.02 -10.50
N SER A 198 -39.51 -4.97 -9.23
CA SER A 198 -39.08 -5.93 -8.21
C SER A 198 -40.24 -6.80 -7.72
N TYR A 199 -39.99 -8.08 -7.51
CA TYR A 199 -40.99 -9.05 -7.04
C TYR A 199 -40.54 -9.69 -5.72
N LEU A 200 -41.42 -9.70 -4.72
CA LEU A 200 -41.15 -10.26 -3.40
C LEU A 200 -41.49 -11.74 -3.34
N GLN A 201 -40.55 -12.58 -2.88
CA GLN A 201 -40.87 -13.98 -2.61
C GLN A 201 -41.78 -14.11 -1.37
N LYS A 202 -42.69 -15.09 -1.40
CA LYS A 202 -43.56 -15.44 -0.28
C LYS A 202 -42.80 -15.59 1.05
N GLY A 203 -43.27 -14.89 2.09
CA GLY A 203 -42.75 -14.88 3.45
C GLY A 203 -41.45 -14.09 3.63
N LEU A 204 -41.10 -13.21 2.69
CA LEU A 204 -39.95 -12.32 2.77
C LEU A 204 -40.12 -11.28 3.88
N LEU A 205 -41.23 -10.53 3.92
CA LEU A 205 -41.42 -9.47 4.91
C LEU A 205 -41.48 -10.03 6.34
N ALA A 206 -42.21 -11.13 6.52
CA ALA A 206 -42.35 -11.81 7.81
C ALA A 206 -41.01 -12.24 8.40
N LYS A 207 -40.02 -12.57 7.55
CA LYS A 207 -38.67 -12.96 7.98
C LYS A 207 -37.70 -11.79 8.09
N LEU A 208 -37.92 -10.72 7.33
CA LEU A 208 -37.03 -9.56 7.25
C LEU A 208 -37.24 -8.60 8.42
N LEU A 209 -38.49 -8.22 8.69
CA LEU A 209 -38.83 -7.17 9.65
C LEU A 209 -38.33 -7.44 11.09
N PRO A 210 -38.35 -8.69 11.61
CA PRO A 210 -37.89 -8.98 12.97
C PRO A 210 -36.41 -8.64 13.24
N PHE A 211 -35.58 -8.49 12.20
CA PHE A 211 -34.19 -8.07 12.38
C PHE A 211 -34.06 -6.64 12.95
N PHE A 212 -34.99 -5.72 12.62
CA PHE A 212 -34.94 -4.34 13.12
C PHE A 212 -35.32 -4.23 14.60
N ALA A 213 -36.23 -5.09 15.06
CA ALA A 213 -36.58 -5.22 16.47
C ALA A 213 -35.46 -5.92 17.27
N SER A 214 -34.82 -6.94 16.71
CA SER A 214 -33.75 -7.69 17.39
C SER A 214 -32.40 -6.97 17.46
N GLU A 215 -32.10 -6.04 16.54
CA GLU A 215 -30.80 -5.38 16.42
C GLU A 215 -30.96 -3.85 16.38
N HIS A 216 -30.87 -3.18 17.52
CA HIS A 216 -31.07 -1.73 17.63
C HIS A 216 -30.08 -0.89 16.79
N ARG A 217 -28.85 -1.37 16.60
CA ARG A 217 -27.82 -0.70 15.77
C ARG A 217 -27.98 -0.94 14.27
N LEU A 218 -28.95 -1.75 13.85
CA LEU A 218 -29.21 -2.04 12.44
C LEU A 218 -29.89 -0.85 11.79
N GLY A 219 -29.18 -0.22 10.85
CA GLY A 219 -29.70 0.89 10.05
C GLY A 219 -30.35 0.43 8.75
N ALA A 220 -29.83 -0.64 8.13
CA ALA A 220 -30.44 -1.20 6.92
C ALA A 220 -30.15 -2.68 6.70
N VAL A 221 -31.00 -3.33 5.89
CA VAL A 221 -30.80 -4.68 5.37
C VAL A 221 -31.02 -4.71 3.87
N THR A 222 -30.29 -5.57 3.18
CA THR A 222 -30.56 -5.92 1.79
C THR A 222 -30.61 -7.44 1.64
N THR A 223 -31.28 -7.92 0.60
CA THR A 223 -31.59 -9.35 0.45
C THR A 223 -30.90 -9.95 -0.77
N ASN A 224 -30.94 -11.28 -0.86
CA ASN A 224 -30.52 -11.97 -2.06
C ASN A 224 -31.40 -11.58 -3.24
N GLU A 225 -30.84 -11.60 -4.44
CA GLU A 225 -31.61 -11.26 -5.63
C GLU A 225 -31.16 -12.08 -6.82
N VAL A 226 -32.14 -12.39 -7.66
CA VAL A 226 -32.00 -13.05 -8.97
C VAL A 226 -32.83 -12.31 -9.98
N ALA A 227 -32.47 -12.39 -11.27
CA ALA A 227 -33.30 -11.85 -12.32
C ALA A 227 -34.17 -12.93 -12.98
N TYR A 228 -35.43 -12.60 -13.18
CA TYR A 228 -36.26 -13.15 -14.24
C TYR A 228 -35.97 -12.33 -15.50
N ILE A 229 -35.33 -12.96 -16.49
CA ILE A 229 -34.90 -12.28 -17.71
C ILE A 229 -35.75 -12.80 -18.85
N ASN A 230 -36.62 -11.94 -19.37
CA ASN A 230 -37.48 -12.27 -20.50
C ASN A 230 -36.76 -12.08 -21.84
N SER A 231 -35.58 -12.66 -22.00
CA SER A 231 -34.78 -12.61 -23.24
C SER A 231 -34.60 -14.01 -23.82
N LYS A 232 -34.50 -14.13 -25.15
CA LYS A 232 -34.12 -15.40 -25.80
C LYS A 232 -32.62 -15.68 -25.70
N ASN A 233 -31.81 -14.67 -25.38
CA ASN A 233 -30.35 -14.77 -25.37
C ASN A 233 -29.83 -15.56 -24.13
N ARG A 234 -29.34 -16.77 -24.36
CA ARG A 234 -28.82 -17.66 -23.30
C ARG A 234 -27.54 -17.13 -22.65
N TRP A 235 -26.66 -16.44 -23.39
CA TRP A 235 -25.44 -15.85 -22.85
C TRP A 235 -25.75 -14.69 -21.90
N TYR A 236 -26.74 -13.87 -22.25
CA TYR A 236 -27.21 -12.79 -21.39
C TYR A 236 -27.78 -13.31 -20.07
N LYS A 237 -28.60 -14.36 -20.12
CA LYS A 237 -29.12 -15.06 -18.92
C LYS A 237 -27.99 -15.62 -18.05
N ALA A 238 -27.06 -16.34 -18.68
CA ALA A 238 -25.91 -16.93 -18.01
C ALA A 238 -25.05 -15.88 -17.29
N TRP A 239 -24.81 -14.75 -17.95
CA TRP A 239 -24.01 -13.65 -17.42
C TRP A 239 -24.64 -13.01 -16.19
N PHE A 240 -25.95 -12.74 -16.22
CA PHE A 240 -26.66 -12.23 -15.04
C PHE A 240 -26.64 -13.23 -13.87
N ASN A 241 -26.91 -14.51 -14.14
CA ASN A 241 -26.85 -15.55 -13.11
C ASN A 241 -25.47 -15.62 -12.46
N LEU A 242 -24.40 -15.55 -13.26
CA LEU A 242 -23.02 -15.48 -12.77
C LEU A 242 -22.80 -14.26 -11.87
N LYS A 243 -23.24 -13.07 -12.29
CA LYS A 243 -23.09 -11.82 -11.51
C LYS A 243 -23.80 -11.92 -10.16
N PHE A 244 -25.00 -12.49 -10.12
CA PHE A 244 -25.74 -12.71 -8.88
C PHE A 244 -25.06 -13.73 -7.96
N ALA A 245 -24.53 -14.83 -8.50
CA ALA A 245 -23.78 -15.82 -7.73
C ALA A 245 -22.52 -15.22 -7.08
N GLN A 246 -21.73 -14.46 -7.86
CA GLN A 246 -20.56 -13.75 -7.34
C GLN A 246 -20.94 -12.73 -6.24
N ARG A 247 -22.03 -11.99 -6.46
CA ARG A 247 -22.52 -11.00 -5.51
C ARG A 247 -23.00 -11.65 -4.22
N HIS A 248 -23.73 -12.77 -4.29
CA HIS A 248 -24.24 -13.49 -3.13
C HIS A 248 -23.12 -13.91 -2.17
N ILE A 249 -22.00 -14.41 -2.70
CA ILE A 249 -20.84 -14.79 -1.89
C ILE A 249 -20.20 -13.55 -1.26
N LEU A 250 -19.94 -12.50 -2.06
CA LEU A 250 -19.30 -11.28 -1.56
C LEU A 250 -20.14 -10.56 -0.51
N PHE A 251 -21.46 -10.50 -0.67
CA PHE A 251 -22.33 -9.83 0.28
C PHE A 251 -22.37 -10.56 1.64
N GLN A 252 -22.27 -11.89 1.66
CA GLN A 252 -22.09 -12.65 2.90
C GLN A 252 -20.74 -12.33 3.56
N ALA A 253 -19.66 -12.28 2.78
CA ALA A 253 -18.33 -11.92 3.28
C ALA A 253 -18.28 -10.50 3.87
N HIS A 254 -18.99 -9.55 3.26
CA HIS A 254 -19.17 -8.19 3.78
C HIS A 254 -19.97 -8.18 5.07
N SER A 255 -21.13 -8.84 5.08
CA SER A 255 -22.08 -8.80 6.19
C SER A 255 -21.52 -9.39 7.49
N LEU A 256 -20.49 -10.24 7.43
CA LEU A 256 -19.75 -10.68 8.62
C LEU A 256 -19.11 -9.52 9.40
N SER A 257 -18.80 -8.41 8.72
CA SER A 257 -18.34 -7.16 9.36
C SER A 257 -19.49 -6.24 9.79
N ARG A 258 -20.75 -6.70 9.76
CA ARG A 258 -21.96 -5.89 9.99
C ARG A 258 -22.05 -4.67 9.05
N LYS A 259 -21.50 -4.81 7.84
CA LYS A 259 -21.53 -3.81 6.79
C LYS A 259 -21.78 -4.49 5.45
N VAL A 260 -22.37 -3.79 4.51
CA VAL A 260 -22.37 -4.15 3.10
C VAL A 260 -21.65 -3.07 2.31
N MET A 261 -21.42 -3.26 1.02
CA MET A 261 -20.85 -2.23 0.13
C MET A 261 -21.89 -1.61 -0.82
N THR A 262 -23.14 -2.05 -0.72
CA THR A 262 -24.26 -1.59 -1.56
C THR A 262 -25.56 -2.05 -0.91
N LEU A 263 -26.56 -1.17 -0.89
CA LEU A 263 -27.93 -1.51 -0.54
C LEU A 263 -28.73 -1.53 -1.83
N THR A 264 -29.13 -2.72 -2.30
CA THR A 264 -29.67 -2.88 -3.66
C THR A 264 -30.95 -2.05 -3.86
N GLY A 265 -31.13 -1.49 -5.05
CA GLY A 265 -32.35 -0.77 -5.42
C GLY A 265 -33.59 -1.68 -5.56
N ARG A 266 -33.38 -3.00 -5.65
CA ARG A 266 -34.49 -3.97 -5.76
C ARG A 266 -35.20 -4.19 -4.45
N LEU A 267 -34.43 -4.46 -3.39
CA LEU A 267 -34.98 -4.47 -2.05
C LEU A 267 -33.92 -4.13 -1.02
N SER A 268 -34.12 -2.98 -0.39
CA SER A 268 -33.41 -2.61 0.83
C SER A 268 -34.38 -2.01 1.82
N ALA A 269 -34.34 -2.47 3.06
CA ALA A 269 -35.14 -1.93 4.14
C ALA A 269 -34.25 -1.11 5.06
N TYR A 270 -34.79 0.00 5.56
CA TYR A 270 -34.08 0.97 6.39
C TYR A 270 -34.90 1.25 7.64
N ARG A 271 -34.23 1.57 8.75
CA ARG A 271 -34.92 2.13 9.91
C ARG A 271 -35.49 3.50 9.52
N THR A 272 -36.78 3.72 9.80
CA THR A 272 -37.50 4.91 9.33
C THR A 272 -36.92 6.19 9.92
N ASP A 273 -36.51 6.16 11.19
CA ASP A 273 -35.86 7.27 11.91
C ASP A 273 -34.61 7.83 11.20
N ILE A 274 -33.93 7.03 10.37
CA ILE A 274 -32.78 7.46 9.59
C ILE A 274 -33.23 8.18 8.33
N VAL A 275 -34.16 7.59 7.59
CA VAL A 275 -34.48 8.05 6.22
C VAL A 275 -35.38 9.28 6.19
N ILE A 276 -36.07 9.59 7.28
CA ILE A 276 -36.91 10.80 7.41
C ILE A 276 -36.11 12.04 7.80
N LYS A 277 -34.83 11.90 8.19
CA LYS A 277 -33.97 13.03 8.55
C LYS A 277 -33.62 13.84 7.31
N GLU A 278 -33.68 15.16 7.44
CA GLU A 278 -33.38 16.07 6.31
C GLU A 278 -31.97 15.85 5.74
N SER A 279 -30.99 15.51 6.57
CA SER A 279 -29.63 15.19 6.12
C SER A 279 -29.56 13.94 5.22
N PHE A 280 -30.40 12.94 5.47
CA PHE A 280 -30.51 11.76 4.62
C PHE A 280 -31.23 12.11 3.31
N ILE A 281 -32.37 12.81 3.41
CA ILE A 281 -33.19 13.20 2.25
C ILE A 281 -32.37 14.06 1.29
N ARG A 282 -31.69 15.10 1.78
CA ARG A 282 -30.82 15.96 0.96
C ARG A 282 -29.68 15.20 0.30
N GLN A 283 -29.14 14.19 0.96
CA GLN A 283 -28.09 13.35 0.37
C GLN A 283 -28.61 12.44 -0.74
N VAL A 284 -29.88 12.01 -0.71
CA VAL A 284 -30.49 11.28 -1.83
C VAL A 284 -30.76 12.22 -3.00
N GLU A 285 -31.33 13.39 -2.72
CA GLU A 285 -31.75 14.37 -3.73
C GLU A 285 -30.59 15.03 -4.46
N ASN A 286 -29.62 15.52 -3.70
CA ASN A 286 -28.60 16.44 -4.20
C ASN A 286 -27.19 15.99 -3.80
N ASP A 287 -26.88 14.71 -4.07
CA ASP A 287 -25.53 14.19 -3.84
C ASP A 287 -24.56 14.77 -4.88
N ILE A 288 -23.57 15.52 -4.42
CA ILE A 288 -22.60 16.21 -5.26
C ILE A 288 -21.20 15.68 -4.99
N LEU A 289 -20.42 15.52 -6.06
CA LEU A 289 -19.00 15.20 -5.98
C LEU A 289 -18.17 16.34 -6.56
N ILE A 290 -17.15 16.75 -5.82
CA ILE A 290 -16.09 17.65 -6.29
C ILE A 290 -14.89 16.78 -6.66
N HIS A 291 -14.47 16.83 -7.93
CA HIS A 291 -13.43 15.97 -8.47
C HIS A 291 -12.38 16.77 -9.25
N PRO A 292 -11.06 16.53 -9.01
CA PRO A 292 -9.99 17.29 -9.66
C PRO A 292 -9.99 17.26 -11.19
N LEU A 293 -10.54 16.21 -11.80
CA LEU A 293 -10.59 16.04 -13.27
C LEU A 293 -11.90 16.52 -13.90
N HIS A 294 -12.98 16.64 -13.11
CA HIS A 294 -14.33 16.84 -13.64
C HIS A 294 -15.05 18.06 -13.05
N GLY A 295 -14.42 18.76 -12.11
CA GLY A 295 -15.05 19.84 -11.37
C GLY A 295 -16.12 19.33 -10.41
N LYS A 296 -17.17 20.13 -10.22
CA LYS A 296 -18.29 19.81 -9.33
C LYS A 296 -19.47 19.31 -10.16
N PHE A 297 -19.97 18.11 -9.87
CA PHE A 297 -21.15 17.58 -10.56
C PHE A 297 -22.07 16.81 -9.63
N ARG A 298 -23.38 16.93 -9.88
CA ARG A 298 -24.43 16.20 -9.16
C ARG A 298 -24.56 14.78 -9.70
N PHE A 299 -24.86 13.83 -8.82
CA PHE A 299 -25.19 12.46 -9.22
C PHE A 299 -26.59 12.42 -9.82
N LEU A 300 -26.70 11.86 -11.02
CA LEU A 300 -27.96 11.56 -11.68
C LEU A 300 -28.52 10.21 -11.17
N MET A 301 -27.63 9.25 -10.95
CA MET A 301 -27.94 7.86 -10.62
C MET A 301 -27.14 7.40 -9.40
N GLY A 302 -27.40 6.19 -8.89
CA GLY A 302 -26.61 5.60 -7.81
C GLY A 302 -27.09 6.00 -6.41
N ASP A 303 -28.39 6.17 -6.26
CA ASP A 303 -29.09 6.42 -4.99
C ASP A 303 -28.81 5.31 -3.95
N ASP A 304 -28.70 4.06 -4.42
CA ASP A 304 -28.24 2.89 -3.65
C ASP A 304 -26.87 3.08 -2.98
N LYS A 305 -25.96 3.81 -3.63
CA LYS A 305 -24.63 4.13 -3.09
C LYS A 305 -24.66 5.35 -2.18
N SER A 306 -25.49 6.34 -2.49
CA SER A 306 -25.65 7.55 -1.66
C SER A 306 -26.20 7.18 -0.28
N THR A 307 -27.25 6.36 -0.24
CA THR A 307 -27.88 5.84 0.99
C THR A 307 -26.91 4.94 1.78
N TRP A 308 -26.21 4.03 1.10
CA TRP A 308 -25.14 3.23 1.71
C TRP A 308 -24.04 4.09 2.35
N PHE A 309 -23.54 5.10 1.62
CA PHE A 309 -22.47 5.96 2.13
C PHE A 309 -22.93 6.78 3.34
N HIS A 310 -24.19 7.23 3.37
CA HIS A 310 -24.77 7.89 4.53
C HIS A 310 -24.71 7.00 5.77
N LEU A 311 -25.18 5.75 5.66
CA LEU A 311 -25.16 4.81 6.78
C LEU A 311 -23.74 4.47 7.24
N LEU A 312 -22.84 4.25 6.28
CA LEU A 312 -21.43 3.98 6.57
C LEU A 312 -20.76 5.14 7.31
N LYS A 313 -20.96 6.38 6.84
CA LYS A 313 -20.41 7.61 7.45
C LYS A 313 -20.90 7.78 8.90
N ASN A 314 -22.16 7.45 9.15
CA ASN A 314 -22.79 7.58 10.46
C ASN A 314 -22.63 6.33 11.35
N GLY A 315 -21.89 5.31 10.91
CA GLY A 315 -21.52 4.15 11.74
C GLY A 315 -22.62 3.09 11.93
N TRP A 316 -23.71 3.15 11.16
CA TRP A 316 -24.82 2.20 11.25
C TRP A 316 -24.45 0.81 10.76
N ASP A 317 -25.01 -0.23 11.38
CA ASP A 317 -24.85 -1.60 10.92
C ASP A 317 -25.74 -1.85 9.70
N MET A 318 -25.22 -2.65 8.77
CA MET A 318 -25.93 -3.04 7.56
C MET A 318 -25.73 -4.53 7.32
N LEU A 319 -26.83 -5.27 7.11
CA LEU A 319 -26.77 -6.72 6.92
C LEU A 319 -27.27 -7.16 5.55
N TYR A 320 -26.71 -8.27 5.09
CA TYR A 320 -27.22 -9.04 3.95
C TYR A 320 -27.95 -10.29 4.44
N LEU A 321 -29.19 -10.50 3.98
CA LEU A 321 -30.00 -11.66 4.34
C LEU A 321 -29.98 -12.68 3.18
N PRO A 322 -29.18 -13.77 3.26
CA PRO A 322 -28.88 -14.65 2.13
C PRO A 322 -30.01 -15.60 1.73
N ASP A 323 -30.94 -15.93 2.63
CA ASP A 323 -32.06 -16.85 2.41
C ASP A 323 -33.38 -16.14 2.00
N LEU A 324 -33.37 -14.80 1.92
CA LEU A 324 -34.50 -14.01 1.47
C LEU A 324 -34.24 -13.55 0.04
N LEU A 325 -35.20 -13.77 -0.87
CA LEU A 325 -35.03 -13.56 -2.29
C LEU A 325 -35.98 -12.49 -2.85
N CYS A 326 -35.41 -11.47 -3.47
CA CYS A 326 -36.12 -10.55 -4.36
C CYS A 326 -35.84 -10.93 -5.82
N ILE A 327 -36.86 -10.87 -6.68
CA ILE A 327 -36.74 -11.20 -8.10
C ILE A 327 -36.83 -9.91 -8.92
N SER A 328 -35.78 -9.60 -9.66
CA SER A 328 -35.77 -8.52 -10.65
C SER A 328 -36.50 -8.97 -11.91
N LEU A 329 -37.56 -8.26 -12.28
CA LEU A 329 -38.30 -8.48 -13.53
C LEU A 329 -37.61 -7.69 -14.64
N GLU A 330 -36.60 -8.31 -15.27
CA GLU A 330 -35.83 -7.68 -16.35
C GLU A 330 -36.52 -7.93 -17.69
N SER A 331 -37.16 -6.88 -18.23
CA SER A 331 -37.84 -6.90 -19.53
C SER A 331 -36.94 -6.46 -20.69
N ARG A 332 -35.69 -6.01 -20.44
CA ARG A 332 -34.77 -5.64 -21.52
C ARG A 332 -34.35 -6.86 -22.34
N ASP A 333 -34.64 -6.82 -23.63
CA ASP A 333 -34.05 -7.72 -24.62
C ASP A 333 -33.08 -6.93 -25.51
N GLY A 334 -31.90 -7.49 -25.78
CA GLY A 334 -30.89 -6.79 -26.55
C GLY A 334 -29.60 -7.58 -26.75
N ASN A 335 -28.67 -7.00 -27.50
CA ASN A 335 -27.40 -7.63 -27.81
C ASN A 335 -26.55 -7.80 -26.53
N PHE A 336 -26.06 -9.02 -26.29
CA PHE A 336 -25.26 -9.35 -25.10
C PHE A 336 -24.01 -8.46 -24.98
N LEU A 337 -23.26 -8.24 -26.07
CA LEU A 337 -22.02 -7.47 -26.02
C LEU A 337 -22.27 -5.99 -25.71
N GLU A 338 -23.36 -5.44 -26.21
CA GLU A 338 -23.76 -4.06 -25.89
C GLU A 338 -24.17 -3.94 -24.42
N LEU A 339 -25.15 -4.73 -23.97
CA LEU A 339 -25.69 -4.67 -22.61
C LEU A 339 -24.63 -4.97 -21.55
N SER A 340 -23.75 -5.94 -21.81
CA SER A 340 -22.66 -6.30 -20.90
C SER A 340 -21.53 -5.26 -20.85
N ARG A 341 -21.55 -4.21 -21.68
CA ARG A 341 -20.66 -3.03 -21.59
C ARG A 341 -21.37 -1.84 -20.97
N THR A 342 -22.59 -1.51 -21.43
CA THR A 342 -23.33 -0.32 -21.00
C THR A 342 -23.80 -0.42 -19.54
N LEU A 343 -24.33 -1.57 -19.11
CA LEU A 343 -24.78 -1.77 -17.73
C LEU A 343 -23.61 -1.70 -16.74
N PRO A 344 -22.48 -2.43 -16.92
CA PRO A 344 -21.35 -2.31 -16.01
C PRO A 344 -20.70 -0.93 -16.02
N TYR A 345 -20.67 -0.21 -17.15
CA TYR A 345 -20.17 1.17 -17.18
C TYR A 345 -20.92 2.05 -16.17
N ARG A 346 -22.25 1.95 -16.16
CA ARG A 346 -23.12 2.63 -15.18
C ARG A 346 -22.86 2.14 -13.75
N TRP A 347 -22.87 0.83 -13.51
CA TRP A 347 -22.71 0.27 -12.15
C TRP A 347 -21.35 0.55 -11.54
N PHE A 348 -20.29 0.44 -12.34
CA PHE A 348 -18.93 0.78 -11.93
C PHE A 348 -18.78 2.27 -11.70
N GLY A 349 -19.32 3.12 -12.57
CA GLY A 349 -19.35 4.57 -12.36
C GLY A 349 -19.98 4.95 -11.01
N ASN A 350 -21.17 4.44 -10.70
CA ASN A 350 -21.85 4.68 -9.43
C ASN A 350 -21.01 4.25 -8.22
N THR A 351 -20.34 3.10 -8.34
CA THR A 351 -19.47 2.57 -7.28
C THR A 351 -18.23 3.46 -7.10
N LEU A 352 -17.50 3.73 -8.19
CA LEU A 352 -16.23 4.45 -8.16
C LEU A 352 -16.35 5.89 -7.68
N ARG A 353 -17.47 6.58 -7.98
CA ARG A 353 -17.77 7.91 -7.44
C ARG A 353 -17.81 7.96 -5.91
N ASN A 354 -18.17 6.84 -5.28
CA ASN A 354 -18.25 6.72 -3.83
C ASN A 354 -16.96 6.23 -3.18
N ASN A 355 -16.11 5.49 -3.90
CA ASN A 355 -14.92 4.86 -3.33
C ASN A 355 -13.98 5.88 -2.69
N SER A 356 -13.71 7.02 -3.33
CA SER A 356 -12.78 8.03 -2.81
C SER A 356 -13.25 8.63 -1.48
N ARG A 357 -14.54 8.99 -1.37
CA ARG A 357 -15.09 9.55 -0.13
C ARG A 357 -15.23 8.51 0.98
N ALA A 358 -15.52 7.25 0.63
CA ALA A 358 -15.59 6.16 1.59
C ALA A 358 -14.19 5.79 2.14
N LEU A 359 -13.14 5.79 1.30
CA LEU A 359 -11.76 5.56 1.77
C LEU A 359 -11.26 6.64 2.72
N LYS A 360 -11.66 7.90 2.51
CA LYS A 360 -11.33 9.04 3.39
C LYS A 360 -11.90 8.92 4.80
N LEU A 361 -12.95 8.10 5.01
CA LEU A 361 -13.47 7.82 6.35
C LEU A 361 -12.48 7.00 7.20
N GLY A 362 -11.53 6.32 6.58
CA GLY A 362 -10.52 5.50 7.25
C GLY A 362 -11.04 4.15 7.76
N PRO A 363 -10.12 3.24 8.15
CA PRO A 363 -10.48 1.89 8.60
C PRO A 363 -11.17 1.86 9.96
N SER A 364 -11.02 2.89 10.80
CA SER A 364 -11.68 2.98 12.12
C SER A 364 -13.20 3.15 12.00
N LYS A 365 -13.67 3.97 11.06
CA LYS A 365 -15.12 4.18 10.82
C LYS A 365 -15.73 3.09 9.94
N THR A 366 -15.02 2.66 8.90
CA THR A 366 -15.55 1.72 7.90
C THR A 366 -15.36 0.25 8.28
N GLY A 367 -14.42 -0.04 9.19
CA GLY A 367 -13.93 -1.37 9.50
C GLY A 367 -12.85 -1.82 8.50
N TRP A 368 -11.75 -2.35 9.00
CA TRP A 368 -10.57 -2.74 8.20
C TRP A 368 -10.88 -3.55 6.95
N TYR A 369 -11.73 -4.57 7.08
CA TYR A 369 -12.07 -5.44 5.96
C TYR A 369 -12.85 -4.72 4.84
N ILE A 370 -13.83 -3.88 5.20
CA ILE A 370 -14.62 -3.13 4.22
C ILE A 370 -13.79 -2.01 3.61
N TRP A 371 -13.00 -1.31 4.43
CA TRP A 371 -12.05 -0.30 3.96
C TRP A 371 -11.12 -0.87 2.88
N TYR A 372 -10.55 -2.04 3.17
CA TYR A 372 -9.67 -2.73 2.24
C TYR A 372 -10.42 -3.23 0.99
N ALA A 373 -11.65 -3.73 1.14
CA ALA A 373 -12.47 -4.12 -0.01
C ALA A 373 -12.77 -2.95 -0.96
N ILE A 374 -12.99 -1.73 -0.43
CA ILE A 374 -13.18 -0.51 -1.24
C ILE A 374 -11.87 -0.14 -1.96
N LEU A 375 -10.72 -0.30 -1.30
CA LEU A 375 -9.40 -0.08 -1.91
C LEU A 375 -9.16 -1.09 -3.03
N GLU A 376 -9.39 -2.38 -2.78
CA GLU A 376 -9.23 -3.46 -3.74
C GLU A 376 -10.11 -3.23 -4.98
N GLN A 377 -11.33 -2.71 -4.83
CA GLN A 377 -12.19 -2.37 -5.98
C GLN A 377 -11.57 -1.37 -6.97
N ARG A 378 -10.62 -0.52 -6.53
CA ARG A 378 -9.88 0.43 -7.39
C ARG A 378 -8.64 -0.21 -8.00
N LEU A 379 -7.97 -1.09 -7.26
CA LEU A 379 -6.80 -1.83 -7.75
C LEU A 379 -7.20 -2.94 -8.73
N ILE A 380 -8.39 -3.52 -8.56
CA ILE A 380 -8.78 -4.73 -9.28
C ILE A 380 -8.97 -4.53 -10.77
N MET A 381 -9.31 -3.31 -11.20
CA MET A 381 -9.45 -3.01 -12.63
C MET A 381 -8.14 -3.13 -13.40
N TRP A 382 -7.00 -2.88 -12.75
CA TRP A 382 -5.68 -3.04 -13.36
C TRP A 382 -5.14 -4.44 -13.15
N THR A 383 -5.21 -4.92 -11.91
CA THR A 383 -4.63 -6.21 -11.51
C THR A 383 -5.32 -7.41 -12.19
N SER A 384 -6.59 -7.26 -12.60
CA SER A 384 -7.31 -8.26 -13.41
C SER A 384 -6.71 -8.48 -14.81
N LEU A 385 -5.95 -7.51 -15.33
CA LEU A 385 -5.32 -7.54 -16.64
C LEU A 385 -3.88 -8.06 -16.58
N VAL A 386 -3.21 -7.93 -15.42
CA VAL A 386 -1.80 -8.33 -15.24
C VAL A 386 -1.56 -9.76 -15.73
N GLY A 387 -2.38 -10.73 -15.32
CA GLY A 387 -2.17 -12.13 -15.70
C GLY A 387 -2.16 -12.37 -17.21
N ILE A 388 -3.17 -11.88 -17.95
CA ILE A 388 -3.26 -12.11 -19.40
C ILE A 388 -2.19 -11.34 -20.17
N PHE A 389 -1.91 -10.09 -19.82
CA PHE A 389 -0.85 -9.32 -20.48
C PHE A 389 0.53 -9.91 -20.20
N SER A 390 0.79 -10.35 -18.96
CA SER A 390 2.06 -11.01 -18.61
C SER A 390 2.25 -12.31 -19.37
N ALA A 391 1.19 -13.12 -19.48
CA ALA A 391 1.23 -14.36 -20.26
C ALA A 391 1.48 -14.10 -21.76
N LEU A 392 0.84 -13.08 -22.34
CA LEU A 392 1.07 -12.67 -23.72
C LEU A 392 2.50 -12.18 -23.94
N ILE A 393 2.99 -11.31 -23.07
CA ILE A 393 4.37 -10.80 -23.13
C ILE A 393 5.36 -11.98 -23.07
N LEU A 394 5.26 -12.85 -22.06
CA LEU A 394 6.14 -14.00 -21.91
C LEU A 394 6.00 -15.02 -23.04
N SER A 395 4.81 -15.15 -23.64
CA SER A 395 4.60 -16.04 -24.78
C SER A 395 5.38 -15.61 -26.02
N VAL A 396 5.53 -14.29 -26.21
CA VAL A 396 6.27 -13.70 -27.32
C VAL A 396 7.77 -13.62 -27.01
N THR A 397 8.13 -13.25 -25.77
CA THR A 397 9.54 -12.96 -25.43
C THR A 397 10.33 -14.13 -24.89
N VAL A 398 9.66 -15.18 -24.38
CA VAL A 398 10.33 -16.34 -23.79
C VAL A 398 9.91 -17.63 -24.48
N SER A 399 8.62 -17.97 -24.47
CA SER A 399 8.11 -19.18 -25.12
C SER A 399 6.59 -19.23 -25.16
N ALA A 400 6.01 -19.65 -26.28
CA ALA A 400 4.56 -19.82 -26.45
C ALA A 400 3.90 -20.69 -25.36
N TRP A 401 4.65 -21.60 -24.71
CA TRP A 401 4.19 -22.43 -23.60
C TRP A 401 3.71 -21.62 -22.37
N TYR A 402 4.19 -20.39 -22.17
CA TYR A 402 3.71 -19.51 -21.08
C TYR A 402 2.22 -19.16 -21.20
N LEU A 403 1.69 -19.05 -22.42
CA LEU A 403 0.27 -18.83 -22.63
C LEU A 403 -0.54 -20.05 -22.20
N LEU A 404 -0.04 -21.26 -22.49
CA LEU A 404 -0.69 -22.51 -22.11
C LEU A 404 -0.64 -22.74 -20.60
N PHE A 405 0.47 -22.44 -19.93
CA PHE A 405 0.55 -22.45 -18.46
C PHE A 405 -0.47 -21.50 -17.82
N PHE A 406 -0.62 -20.30 -18.39
CA PHE A 406 -1.62 -19.34 -17.92
C PHE A 406 -3.05 -19.82 -18.14
N ILE A 407 -3.36 -20.37 -19.32
CA ILE A 407 -4.69 -20.93 -19.62
C ILE A 407 -5.01 -22.07 -18.64
N LEU A 408 -4.09 -23.03 -18.46
CA LEU A 408 -4.25 -24.13 -17.52
C LEU A 408 -4.54 -23.63 -16.10
N TRP A 409 -3.68 -22.74 -15.60
CA TRP A 409 -3.83 -22.13 -14.27
C TRP A 409 -5.21 -21.47 -14.12
N VAL A 410 -5.57 -20.60 -15.07
CA VAL A 410 -6.81 -19.83 -15.00
C VAL A 410 -8.02 -20.76 -15.06
N MET A 411 -8.01 -21.78 -15.92
CA MET A 411 -9.10 -22.76 -16.00
C MET A 411 -9.28 -23.50 -14.69
N MET A 412 -8.19 -23.95 -14.04
CA MET A 412 -8.26 -24.60 -12.73
C MET A 412 -8.91 -23.69 -11.67
N ILE A 413 -8.45 -22.43 -11.58
CA ILE A 413 -9.03 -21.46 -10.64
C ILE A 413 -10.50 -21.20 -10.95
N ARG A 414 -10.89 -20.99 -12.21
CA ARG A 414 -12.29 -20.71 -12.56
C ARG A 414 -13.20 -21.89 -12.31
N LEU A 415 -12.73 -23.10 -12.57
CA LEU A 415 -13.48 -24.32 -12.28
C LEU A 415 -13.72 -24.45 -10.77
N PHE A 416 -12.71 -24.17 -9.94
CA PHE A 416 -12.88 -24.09 -8.50
C PHE A 416 -13.88 -23.00 -8.07
N GLN A 417 -13.86 -21.83 -8.70
CA GLN A 417 -14.83 -20.78 -8.39
C GLN A 417 -16.27 -21.17 -8.78
N LEU A 418 -16.47 -21.92 -9.86
CA LEU A 418 -17.77 -22.49 -10.21
C LEU A 418 -18.23 -23.51 -9.18
N PHE A 419 -17.33 -24.37 -8.69
CA PHE A 419 -17.64 -25.27 -7.58
C PHE A 419 -18.11 -24.49 -6.34
N VAL A 420 -17.40 -23.41 -5.96
CA VAL A 420 -17.81 -22.57 -4.83
C VAL A 420 -19.19 -21.95 -5.07
N MET A 421 -19.49 -21.45 -6.27
CA MET A 421 -20.85 -20.91 -6.56
C MET A 421 -21.94 -21.99 -6.45
N ALA A 422 -21.68 -23.19 -6.95
CA ALA A 422 -22.57 -24.34 -6.83
C ALA A 422 -22.80 -24.72 -5.37
N PHE A 423 -21.72 -24.76 -4.58
CA PHE A 423 -21.76 -25.02 -3.14
C PHE A 423 -22.58 -23.97 -2.38
N PHE A 424 -22.53 -22.71 -2.81
CA PHE A 424 -23.37 -21.65 -2.23
C PHE A 424 -24.84 -21.67 -2.74
N GLY A 425 -25.26 -22.70 -3.49
CA GLY A 425 -26.65 -22.91 -3.89
C GLY A 425 -27.03 -22.23 -5.21
N HIS A 426 -26.07 -21.69 -5.97
CA HIS A 426 -26.31 -21.14 -7.29
C HIS A 426 -26.06 -22.17 -8.37
N ARG A 427 -27.04 -22.40 -9.25
CA ARG A 427 -26.84 -23.27 -10.41
C ARG A 427 -25.75 -22.70 -11.33
N VAL A 428 -24.84 -23.57 -11.73
CA VAL A 428 -23.74 -23.25 -12.64
C VAL A 428 -23.89 -23.99 -13.96
N GLU A 429 -23.23 -23.49 -14.99
CA GLU A 429 -23.24 -24.08 -16.33
C GLU A 429 -21.93 -23.78 -17.04
N TRP A 430 -21.63 -24.53 -18.10
CA TRP A 430 -20.32 -24.46 -18.77
C TRP A 430 -20.02 -23.07 -19.33
N ARG A 431 -21.04 -22.32 -19.80
CA ARG A 431 -20.89 -20.95 -20.32
C ARG A 431 -20.36 -19.95 -19.29
N MET A 432 -20.54 -20.24 -17.99
CA MET A 432 -20.12 -19.31 -16.95
C MET A 432 -18.60 -19.16 -16.85
N LEU A 433 -17.81 -20.18 -17.17
CA LEU A 433 -16.35 -20.08 -17.15
C LEU A 433 -15.81 -19.02 -18.14
N PRO A 434 -16.12 -19.06 -19.45
CA PRO A 434 -15.70 -18.02 -20.37
C PRO A 434 -16.33 -16.67 -20.02
N LEU A 435 -17.58 -16.64 -19.51
CA LEU A 435 -18.20 -15.41 -19.04
C LEU A 435 -17.50 -14.79 -17.82
N MET A 436 -16.88 -15.59 -16.94
CA MET A 436 -16.06 -15.10 -15.83
C MET A 436 -14.80 -14.40 -16.34
N LEU A 437 -14.15 -14.95 -17.36
CA LEU A 437 -12.99 -14.33 -18.00
C LEU A 437 -13.39 -13.06 -18.74
N TYR A 438 -14.46 -13.12 -19.54
CA TYR A 438 -15.05 -11.97 -20.21
C TYR A 438 -15.39 -10.85 -19.20
N THR A 439 -16.12 -11.18 -18.13
CA THR A 439 -16.50 -10.20 -17.11
C THR A 439 -15.29 -9.65 -16.38
N GLN A 440 -14.24 -10.45 -16.16
CA GLN A 440 -13.01 -9.97 -15.54
C GLN A 440 -12.25 -9.00 -16.46
N TRP A 441 -11.99 -9.39 -17.72
CA TRP A 441 -11.14 -8.61 -18.62
C TRP A 441 -11.90 -7.43 -19.26
N VAL A 442 -13.06 -7.68 -19.86
CA VAL A 442 -13.88 -6.60 -20.45
C VAL A 442 -14.44 -5.71 -19.35
N GLY A 443 -14.87 -6.29 -18.23
CA GLY A 443 -15.31 -5.50 -17.08
C GLY A 443 -14.20 -4.62 -16.50
N ALA A 444 -12.94 -5.10 -16.47
CA ALA A 444 -11.79 -4.28 -16.10
C ALA A 444 -11.60 -3.08 -17.04
N LEU A 445 -11.62 -3.30 -18.35
CA LEU A 445 -11.52 -2.22 -19.34
C LEU A 445 -12.66 -1.20 -19.23
N VAL A 446 -13.90 -1.68 -19.08
CA VAL A 446 -15.07 -0.82 -18.85
C VAL A 446 -14.95 -0.05 -17.54
N LYS A 447 -14.43 -0.67 -16.47
CA LYS A 447 -14.21 -0.03 -15.17
C LYS A 447 -13.11 1.03 -15.23
N ILE A 448 -12.01 0.79 -15.94
CA ILE A 448 -10.96 1.78 -16.22
C ILE A 448 -11.59 2.99 -16.94
N ARG A 449 -12.35 2.75 -18.02
CA ARG A 449 -13.06 3.81 -18.74
C ARG A 449 -13.99 4.61 -17.83
N ALA A 450 -14.79 3.94 -17.00
CA ALA A 450 -15.70 4.59 -16.05
C ALA A 450 -14.95 5.42 -14.99
N PHE A 451 -13.80 4.93 -14.51
CA PHE A 451 -12.97 5.60 -13.50
C PHE A 451 -12.45 6.97 -13.97
N TYR A 452 -12.08 7.09 -15.24
CA TYR A 452 -11.62 8.37 -15.81
C TYR A 452 -12.76 9.26 -16.32
N ASN A 453 -13.99 8.75 -16.41
CA ASN A 453 -15.15 9.48 -16.91
C ASN A 453 -16.28 9.51 -15.87
N LEU A 454 -15.97 9.86 -14.61
CA LEU A 454 -16.95 9.76 -13.51
C LEU A 454 -18.13 10.71 -13.68
N ALA A 455 -17.94 11.85 -14.33
CA ALA A 455 -19.01 12.80 -14.63
C ALA A 455 -19.95 12.32 -15.76
N ASP A 456 -19.49 11.37 -16.59
CA ASP A 456 -20.32 10.80 -17.65
C ASP A 456 -21.44 9.96 -17.03
N GLN A 457 -22.65 10.51 -17.13
CA GLN A 457 -23.86 9.98 -16.54
C GLN A 457 -24.96 10.05 -17.57
N SER A 458 -25.32 8.88 -18.07
CA SER A 458 -26.49 8.70 -18.91
C SER A 458 -27.36 7.61 -18.30
N TRP A 459 -28.67 7.84 -18.37
CA TRP A 459 -29.66 6.82 -18.10
C TRP A 459 -30.58 6.74 -19.30
N SER A 460 -30.89 5.51 -19.73
CA SER A 460 -31.81 5.28 -20.82
C SER A 460 -32.79 4.15 -20.52
N LYS A 461 -34.02 4.34 -20.99
CA LYS A 461 -35.12 3.36 -20.99
C LYS A 461 -36.12 3.74 -22.08
N ASN A 462 -36.56 2.76 -22.88
CA ASN A 462 -37.57 2.92 -23.94
C ASN A 462 -37.33 4.18 -24.80
N SER A 463 -36.13 4.29 -25.39
CA SER A 463 -35.63 5.41 -26.22
C SER A 463 -35.35 6.75 -25.54
N ASP A 464 -35.84 6.99 -24.32
CA ASP A 464 -35.52 8.22 -23.58
C ASP A 464 -34.09 8.16 -23.03
N VAL A 465 -33.36 9.28 -23.13
CA VAL A 465 -32.00 9.43 -22.61
C VAL A 465 -31.91 10.66 -21.71
N GLN A 466 -31.68 10.45 -20.42
CA GLN A 466 -31.40 11.52 -19.48
C GLN A 466 -29.89 11.69 -19.30
N LYS A 467 -29.39 12.92 -19.47
CA LYS A 467 -28.00 13.33 -19.20
C LYS A 467 -27.97 14.52 -18.25
N ASN A 468 -26.97 14.57 -17.36
CA ASN A 468 -26.83 15.66 -16.41
C ASN A 468 -25.84 16.70 -16.94
N SER A 469 -26.30 17.66 -17.75
CA SER A 469 -25.46 18.71 -18.36
C SER A 469 -25.61 20.10 -17.74
N SER A 470 -26.66 20.35 -16.96
CA SER A 470 -27.07 21.70 -16.53
C SER A 470 -26.50 22.18 -15.19
N GLU A 471 -25.96 21.28 -14.34
CA GLU A 471 -25.46 21.63 -12.99
C GLU A 471 -23.99 21.28 -12.77
N ALA A 472 -23.28 20.86 -13.83
CA ALA A 472 -21.86 20.57 -13.73
C ALA A 472 -21.04 21.86 -13.84
N VAL A 473 -20.36 22.24 -12.75
CA VAL A 473 -19.36 23.31 -12.80
C VAL A 473 -18.07 22.68 -13.29
N HIS A 474 -17.80 22.87 -14.58
CA HIS A 474 -16.59 22.39 -15.22
C HIS A 474 -15.37 23.21 -14.79
N ILE A 475 -14.20 22.59 -14.89
CA ILE A 475 -12.93 23.28 -14.67
C ILE A 475 -12.71 24.24 -15.84
N SER A 476 -12.42 25.50 -15.53
CA SER A 476 -12.12 26.56 -16.49
C SER A 476 -10.75 26.34 -17.14
N HIS A 477 -10.68 25.43 -18.10
CA HIS A 477 -9.45 25.10 -18.82
C HIS A 477 -9.76 24.64 -20.27
N PRO A 478 -9.00 25.08 -21.29
CA PRO A 478 -9.28 24.76 -22.70
C PRO A 478 -9.22 23.24 -23.00
N LEU A 479 -8.44 22.49 -22.24
CA LEU A 479 -8.30 21.04 -22.41
C LEU A 479 -9.32 20.20 -21.62
N THR A 480 -10.26 20.80 -20.88
CA THR A 480 -11.18 20.07 -19.97
C THR A 480 -11.92 18.92 -20.67
N ARG A 481 -12.32 19.06 -21.94
CA ARG A 481 -12.98 18.00 -22.73
C ARG A 481 -12.07 16.80 -23.02
N TRP A 482 -10.76 17.00 -23.06
CA TRP A 482 -9.77 15.99 -23.44
C TRP A 482 -9.04 15.39 -22.23
N MET A 483 -8.94 16.11 -21.12
CA MET A 483 -8.24 15.68 -19.90
C MET A 483 -8.62 14.26 -19.44
N PRO A 484 -9.91 13.85 -19.39
CA PRO A 484 -10.29 12.47 -19.07
C PRO A 484 -9.67 11.41 -19.98
N LYS A 485 -9.70 11.66 -21.29
CA LYS A 485 -9.16 10.74 -22.29
C LYS A 485 -7.64 10.67 -22.20
N ILE A 486 -6.96 11.82 -22.07
CA ILE A 486 -5.51 11.89 -21.91
C ILE A 486 -5.08 11.13 -20.66
N ALA A 487 -5.70 11.41 -19.51
CA ALA A 487 -5.37 10.73 -18.25
C ALA A 487 -5.56 9.21 -18.33
N MET A 488 -6.62 8.75 -18.97
CA MET A 488 -6.87 7.32 -19.20
C MET A 488 -5.81 6.69 -20.10
N VAL A 489 -5.51 7.30 -21.24
CA VAL A 489 -4.51 6.79 -22.20
C VAL A 489 -3.13 6.75 -21.56
N THR A 490 -2.72 7.81 -20.86
CA THR A 490 -1.46 7.86 -20.12
C THR A 490 -1.37 6.75 -19.07
N ALA A 491 -2.45 6.51 -18.32
CA ALA A 491 -2.46 5.44 -17.34
C ALA A 491 -2.40 4.03 -17.96
N VAL A 492 -3.06 3.81 -19.10
CA VAL A 492 -2.96 2.54 -19.85
C VAL A 492 -1.55 2.34 -20.41
N ILE A 493 -0.94 3.38 -20.97
CA ILE A 493 0.45 3.34 -21.43
C ILE A 493 1.39 3.02 -20.26
N ALA A 494 1.25 3.71 -19.13
CA ALA A 494 2.03 3.46 -17.93
C ALA A 494 1.86 2.02 -17.42
N PHE A 495 0.63 1.48 -17.42
CA PHE A 495 0.36 0.09 -17.05
C PHE A 495 1.09 -0.90 -17.96
N VAL A 496 1.01 -0.72 -19.28
CA VAL A 496 1.69 -1.59 -20.26
C VAL A 496 3.20 -1.48 -20.13
N LEU A 497 3.75 -0.27 -19.95
CA LEU A 497 5.18 -0.05 -19.74
C LEU A 497 5.68 -0.74 -18.47
N VAL A 498 4.98 -0.60 -17.35
CA VAL A 498 5.32 -1.29 -16.09
C VAL A 498 5.35 -2.80 -16.28
N LEU A 499 4.39 -3.37 -17.01
CA LEU A 499 4.38 -4.80 -17.31
C LEU A 499 5.58 -5.21 -18.17
N LEU A 500 5.86 -4.49 -19.25
CA LEU A 500 6.99 -4.79 -20.13
C LEU A 500 8.34 -4.66 -19.38
N MET A 501 8.48 -3.67 -18.50
CA MET A 501 9.65 -3.50 -17.65
C MET A 501 9.78 -4.64 -16.63
N SER A 502 8.69 -5.02 -15.97
CA SER A 502 8.69 -6.11 -14.98
C SER A 502 9.08 -7.47 -15.57
N HIS A 503 8.81 -7.68 -16.86
CA HIS A 503 9.19 -8.90 -17.60
C HIS A 503 10.54 -8.75 -18.34
N GLY A 504 11.23 -7.61 -18.16
CA GLY A 504 12.55 -7.36 -18.74
C GLY A 504 12.57 -7.16 -20.26
N VAL A 505 11.41 -6.90 -20.89
CA VAL A 505 11.26 -6.69 -22.34
C VAL A 505 11.72 -5.30 -22.75
N PHE A 506 11.31 -4.29 -21.98
CA PHE A 506 11.86 -2.94 -22.09
C PHE A 506 12.74 -2.66 -20.88
N ARG A 507 14.00 -2.35 -21.13
CA ARG A 507 14.88 -1.70 -20.16
C ARG A 507 14.95 -0.25 -20.58
N TRP A 508 14.36 0.65 -19.81
CA TRP A 508 14.43 2.07 -20.16
C TRP A 508 15.87 2.55 -19.90
N SER A 509 16.41 3.42 -20.75
CA SER A 509 17.57 4.21 -20.35
C SER A 509 17.15 5.04 -19.13
N ASP A 510 17.96 5.07 -18.07
CA ASP A 510 17.61 5.63 -16.75
C ASP A 510 17.13 7.10 -16.76
N SER A 511 17.21 7.80 -17.90
CA SER A 511 16.86 9.20 -18.11
C SER A 511 15.38 9.51 -18.39
N ALA A 512 14.62 8.65 -19.08
CA ALA A 512 13.27 9.02 -19.59
C ALA A 512 12.10 8.66 -18.65
N PHE A 513 12.21 7.58 -17.86
CA PHE A 513 11.25 7.23 -16.79
C PHE A 513 11.25 8.29 -15.68
N THR A 514 12.45 8.75 -15.35
CA THR A 514 12.75 9.75 -14.35
C THR A 514 12.10 11.10 -14.66
N LEU A 515 12.18 11.55 -15.92
CA LEU A 515 11.66 12.84 -16.36
C LEU A 515 10.13 12.91 -16.39
N LEU A 516 9.46 11.77 -16.64
CA LEU A 516 7.99 11.68 -16.67
C LEU A 516 7.39 11.62 -15.26
N ILE A 517 8.08 10.97 -14.31
CA ILE A 517 7.68 10.89 -12.90
C ILE A 517 7.91 12.22 -12.17
N GLU A 518 9.01 12.91 -12.45
CA GLU A 518 9.29 14.26 -11.91
C GLU A 518 8.22 15.29 -12.29
N ARG A 519 7.64 15.19 -13.50
CA ARG A 519 6.57 16.11 -13.94
C ARG A 519 5.18 15.76 -13.41
N PHE A 520 4.89 14.49 -13.11
CA PHE A 520 3.56 14.07 -12.67
C PHE A 520 3.36 14.18 -11.15
N PHE A 521 4.44 14.19 -10.38
CA PHE A 521 4.44 14.34 -8.91
C PHE A 521 4.95 15.69 -8.40
N ALA A 522 5.17 16.65 -9.30
CA ALA A 522 5.36 18.05 -8.92
C ALA A 522 4.04 18.60 -8.36
N THR A 523 3.80 18.42 -7.06
CA THR A 523 2.93 19.31 -6.30
C THR A 523 3.56 20.70 -6.30
N ASP A 524 2.74 21.73 -6.54
CA ASP A 524 3.11 23.14 -6.55
C ASP A 524 4.08 23.50 -5.41
N SER A 525 5.36 23.52 -5.72
CA SER A 525 6.39 24.21 -4.95
C SER A 525 7.25 24.96 -5.94
N CYS A 526 6.99 26.27 -5.99
CA CYS A 526 7.75 27.32 -6.68
C CYS A 526 7.92 27.15 -8.20
N GLN A 527 6.98 27.75 -8.94
CA GLN A 527 7.38 28.50 -10.13
C GLN A 527 8.41 29.55 -9.71
N LEU A 528 9.68 29.32 -10.04
CA LEU A 528 10.68 30.36 -10.16
C LEU A 528 11.16 30.33 -11.61
N ASN A 529 10.90 31.44 -12.30
CA ASN A 529 11.30 31.70 -13.67
C ASN A 529 12.79 31.38 -13.85
N ALA A 530 13.10 30.30 -14.55
CA ALA A 530 14.43 30.07 -15.11
C ALA A 530 14.37 30.47 -16.59
N ALA A 531 14.71 31.74 -16.86
CA ALA A 531 15.06 32.18 -18.19
C ALA A 531 16.21 31.31 -18.71
N VAL A 532 16.04 30.86 -19.96
CA VAL A 532 16.99 30.04 -20.70
C VAL A 532 18.28 30.81 -20.90
N ILE A 533 19.36 30.37 -20.25
CA ILE A 533 20.74 30.62 -20.71
C ILE A 533 21.48 29.30 -20.57
N SER A 534 21.70 28.64 -21.71
CA SER A 534 22.62 27.50 -21.81
C SER A 534 24.06 28.03 -21.82
N PRO A 535 24.91 27.76 -20.82
CA PRO A 535 26.33 28.04 -20.96
C PRO A 535 26.99 26.83 -21.65
N LYS A 536 27.69 27.12 -22.74
CA LYS A 536 28.65 26.22 -23.38
C LYS A 536 29.62 25.68 -22.32
N ILE A 537 29.77 24.36 -22.29
CA ILE A 537 30.78 23.66 -21.50
C ILE A 537 32.15 23.99 -22.11
N SER A 538 32.95 24.80 -21.40
CA SER A 538 34.39 24.88 -21.62
C SER A 538 35.07 23.81 -20.75
N VAL A 539 35.58 22.76 -21.38
CA VAL A 539 36.44 21.77 -20.73
C VAL A 539 37.85 22.34 -20.68
N HIS A 540 38.30 22.80 -19.51
CA HIS A 540 39.72 23.02 -19.23
C HIS A 540 40.33 21.70 -18.74
N HIS A 541 41.30 21.17 -19.48
CA HIS A 541 42.01 19.93 -19.16
C HIS A 541 43.16 20.18 -18.15
N GLU A 542 42.92 19.89 -16.87
CA GLU A 542 43.95 19.35 -15.99
C GLU A 542 43.54 17.93 -15.59
N LYS A 543 44.38 16.93 -15.87
CA LYS A 543 44.06 15.49 -15.76
C LYS A 543 43.52 15.00 -14.39
N ASN A 544 43.63 15.81 -13.32
CA ASN A 544 43.17 15.45 -11.97
C ASN A 544 42.17 16.45 -11.36
N ILE A 545 41.56 17.33 -12.17
CA ILE A 545 40.50 18.22 -11.70
C ILE A 545 39.25 17.98 -12.55
N LEU A 546 38.14 17.69 -11.89
CA LEU A 546 36.81 17.56 -12.49
C LEU A 546 35.92 18.67 -11.96
N GLN A 547 35.57 19.64 -12.82
CA GLN A 547 34.57 20.65 -12.52
C GLN A 547 33.24 20.26 -13.18
N ILE A 548 32.16 20.24 -12.40
CA ILE A 548 30.83 19.87 -12.87
C ILE A 548 29.86 21.01 -12.58
N ALA A 549 29.22 21.53 -13.62
CA ALA A 549 28.10 22.45 -13.51
C ALA A 549 26.79 21.67 -13.25
N PRO A 550 25.80 22.27 -12.57
CA PRO A 550 24.50 21.62 -12.39
C PRO A 550 23.87 21.27 -13.74
N CYS A 551 23.57 20.00 -13.95
CA CYS A 551 22.85 19.50 -15.12
C CYS A 551 21.77 18.49 -14.68
N SER A 552 20.78 18.25 -15.54
CA SER A 552 19.63 17.39 -15.22
C SER A 552 19.91 15.87 -15.25
N THR A 553 21.17 15.45 -15.42
CA THR A 553 21.59 14.05 -15.61
C THR A 553 22.43 13.50 -14.44
N ASP A 554 22.52 12.17 -14.33
CA ASP A 554 23.27 11.47 -13.27
C ASP A 554 24.77 11.78 -13.27
N VAL A 555 25.27 12.47 -12.25
CA VAL A 555 26.69 12.84 -12.17
C VAL A 555 27.59 11.76 -11.56
N ALA A 556 27.01 10.73 -10.91
CA ALA A 556 27.80 9.69 -10.24
C ALA A 556 28.69 8.91 -11.23
N ALA A 557 28.18 8.61 -12.43
CA ALA A 557 28.94 7.88 -13.45
C ALA A 557 30.17 8.67 -13.94
N GLN A 558 30.03 9.99 -14.10
CA GLN A 558 31.13 10.86 -14.52
C GLN A 558 32.21 10.94 -13.44
N ILE A 559 31.79 11.09 -12.18
CA ILE A 559 32.68 11.12 -11.01
C ILE A 559 33.45 9.79 -10.88
N ASN A 560 32.75 8.67 -10.97
CA ASN A 560 33.37 7.34 -10.88
C ASN A 560 34.38 7.09 -12.00
N ARG A 561 34.06 7.52 -13.23
CA ARG A 561 34.98 7.42 -14.37
C ARG A 561 36.24 8.25 -14.13
N PHE A 562 36.07 9.52 -13.74
CA PHE A 562 37.18 10.42 -13.43
C PHE A 562 38.08 9.87 -12.32
N LEU A 563 37.50 9.33 -11.24
CA LEU A 563 38.28 8.75 -10.14
C LEU A 563 39.14 7.55 -10.60
N LYS A 564 38.67 6.79 -11.60
CA LYS A 564 39.40 5.67 -12.19
C LYS A 564 40.49 6.11 -13.17
N GLU A 565 40.27 7.20 -13.90
CA GLU A 565 41.17 7.68 -14.96
C GLU A 565 42.23 8.69 -14.48
N SER A 566 41.99 9.35 -13.34
CA SER A 566 42.93 10.31 -12.75
C SER A 566 44.22 9.63 -12.28
N ASP A 567 45.36 10.33 -12.33
CA ASP A 567 46.67 9.79 -11.91
C ASP A 567 46.62 9.45 -10.40
N PRO A 568 46.86 8.18 -10.00
CA PRO A 568 46.81 7.76 -8.60
C PRO A 568 47.84 8.44 -7.69
N ARG A 569 48.92 9.01 -8.24
CA ARG A 569 50.00 9.68 -7.48
C ARG A 569 49.68 11.13 -7.12
N LYS A 570 48.70 11.74 -7.77
CA LYS A 570 48.27 13.12 -7.54
C LYS A 570 46.91 13.15 -6.84
N GLN A 571 46.59 14.28 -6.21
CA GLN A 571 45.25 14.47 -5.62
C GLN A 571 44.20 14.60 -6.73
N ALA A 572 43.10 13.86 -6.63
CA ALA A 572 41.96 13.99 -7.52
C ALA A 572 40.96 14.98 -6.92
N VAL A 573 40.65 16.07 -7.64
CA VAL A 573 39.80 17.16 -7.15
C VAL A 573 38.48 17.18 -7.94
N ILE A 574 37.36 16.96 -7.26
CA ILE A 574 36.00 17.03 -7.79
C ILE A 574 35.36 18.29 -7.23
N GLN A 575 34.98 19.22 -8.10
CA GLN A 575 34.33 20.47 -7.74
C GLN A 575 32.96 20.56 -8.38
N LEU A 576 31.93 20.61 -7.53
CA LEU A 576 30.55 20.83 -7.96
C LEU A 576 30.20 22.31 -7.84
N GLY A 577 29.63 22.88 -8.89
CA GLY A 577 28.99 24.20 -8.84
C GLY A 577 27.80 24.23 -7.89
N ALA A 578 27.30 25.44 -7.58
CA ALA A 578 26.03 25.60 -6.89
C ALA A 578 24.89 25.09 -7.79
N GLY A 579 23.92 24.38 -7.21
CA GLY A 579 22.80 23.78 -7.92
C GLY A 579 22.45 22.38 -7.41
N VAL A 580 21.48 21.77 -8.07
CA VAL A 580 20.94 20.45 -7.71
C VAL A 580 21.47 19.38 -8.66
N TYR A 581 22.00 18.31 -8.10
CA TYR A 581 22.54 17.15 -8.81
C TYR A 581 21.75 15.91 -8.42
N LYS A 582 21.36 15.11 -9.40
CA LYS A 582 20.63 13.87 -9.15
C LYS A 582 21.61 12.71 -9.23
N LEU A 583 21.52 11.79 -8.27
CA LEU A 583 22.34 10.57 -8.21
C LEU A 583 21.44 9.36 -8.37
N TYR A 584 21.72 8.53 -9.37
CA TYR A 584 21.07 7.22 -9.55
C TYR A 584 22.02 6.06 -9.29
N HIS A 585 23.32 6.34 -9.24
CA HIS A 585 24.37 5.38 -8.92
C HIS A 585 25.21 5.82 -7.72
N THR A 586 25.82 4.84 -7.04
CA THR A 586 26.76 5.09 -5.95
C THR A 586 28.01 5.80 -6.48
N ILE A 587 28.43 6.85 -5.79
CA ILE A 587 29.77 7.45 -5.95
C ILE A 587 30.75 6.55 -5.20
N LYS A 588 31.62 5.87 -5.93
CA LYS A 588 32.59 4.90 -5.41
C LYS A 588 33.97 5.54 -5.38
N ILE A 589 34.51 5.69 -4.16
CA ILE A 589 35.85 6.24 -3.94
C ILE A 589 36.76 5.09 -3.48
N GLU A 590 37.42 4.46 -4.45
CA GLU A 590 38.32 3.29 -4.27
C GLU A 590 39.81 3.69 -4.24
N ARG A 591 40.11 4.99 -4.21
CA ARG A 591 41.47 5.52 -4.24
C ARG A 591 41.69 6.57 -3.16
N SER A 592 42.94 6.71 -2.75
CA SER A 592 43.37 7.73 -1.80
C SER A 592 43.54 9.11 -2.45
N ASN A 593 43.69 10.14 -1.61
CA ASN A 593 43.96 11.53 -1.98
C ASN A 593 42.86 12.11 -2.90
N VAL A 594 41.63 12.17 -2.40
CA VAL A 594 40.47 12.69 -3.13
C VAL A 594 39.88 13.88 -2.39
N LEU A 595 39.67 14.99 -3.08
CA LEU A 595 38.91 16.14 -2.59
C LEU A 595 37.59 16.22 -3.36
N PHE A 596 36.48 16.04 -2.67
CA PHE A 596 35.13 16.23 -3.19
C PHE A 596 34.53 17.47 -2.54
N LYS A 597 34.31 18.53 -3.33
CA LYS A 597 33.94 19.84 -2.83
C LYS A 597 32.75 20.44 -3.57
N GLY A 598 31.74 20.89 -2.84
CA GLY A 598 30.66 21.73 -3.35
C GLY A 598 30.89 23.23 -3.08
N ARG A 599 29.81 24.01 -3.11
CA ARG A 599 29.80 25.46 -2.84
C ARG A 599 29.14 25.83 -1.50
N GLY A 600 28.74 24.85 -0.70
CA GLY A 600 28.19 24.99 0.65
C GLY A 600 26.92 24.17 0.86
N LYS A 601 26.56 23.92 2.12
CA LYS A 601 25.25 23.39 2.53
C LYS A 601 24.12 24.23 1.93
N GLY A 602 23.09 23.59 1.40
CA GLY A 602 21.96 24.23 0.71
C GLY A 602 22.29 24.87 -0.65
N LYS A 603 23.57 25.04 -1.00
CA LYS A 603 24.01 25.60 -2.29
C LYS A 603 24.30 24.51 -3.31
N THR A 604 25.06 23.48 -2.92
CA THR A 604 25.29 22.28 -3.73
C THR A 604 24.45 21.15 -3.12
N ILE A 605 23.43 20.69 -3.84
CA ILE A 605 22.46 19.71 -3.33
C ILE A 605 22.56 18.43 -4.16
N LEU A 606 22.96 17.33 -3.53
CA LEU A 606 22.95 15.98 -4.08
C LEU A 606 21.65 15.28 -3.68
N LEU A 607 20.81 14.94 -4.65
CA LEU A 607 19.58 14.17 -4.45
C LEU A 607 19.81 12.73 -4.85
N SER A 608 19.86 11.83 -3.87
CA SER A 608 19.99 10.39 -4.10
C SER A 608 18.62 9.76 -4.38
N TYR A 609 18.52 9.07 -5.51
CA TYR A 609 17.38 8.23 -5.88
C TYR A 609 17.75 6.74 -5.81
N LEU A 610 18.90 6.41 -5.20
CA LEU A 610 19.38 5.05 -5.08
C LEU A 610 18.40 4.21 -4.25
N LYS A 611 18.30 2.93 -4.61
CA LYS A 611 17.54 1.91 -3.90
C LYS A 611 18.42 0.68 -3.68
N LYS A 612 17.97 -0.27 -2.86
CA LYS A 612 18.58 -1.60 -2.82
C LYS A 612 18.69 -2.18 -4.23
N PRO A 613 19.80 -2.85 -4.58
CA PRO A 613 20.83 -3.38 -3.69
C PRO A 613 22.01 -2.44 -3.38
N ALA A 614 21.94 -1.14 -3.71
CA ALA A 614 22.99 -0.20 -3.36
C ALA A 614 23.24 -0.19 -1.83
N ARG A 615 24.50 -0.18 -1.42
CA ARG A 615 24.90 -0.14 0.00
C ARG A 615 24.98 1.28 0.54
N ALA A 616 25.45 2.22 -0.27
CA ALA A 616 25.53 3.63 0.10
C ALA A 616 25.41 4.57 -1.10
N VAL A 617 25.14 5.85 -0.84
CA VAL A 617 25.19 6.92 -1.87
C VAL A 617 26.63 7.27 -2.21
N ILE A 618 27.45 7.56 -1.19
CA ILE A 618 28.89 7.74 -1.30
C ILE A 618 29.55 6.60 -0.53
N HIS A 619 30.30 5.75 -1.23
CA HIS A 619 31.00 4.61 -0.65
C HIS A 619 32.51 4.82 -0.81
N ILE A 620 33.18 5.15 0.28
CA ILE A 620 34.64 5.18 0.37
C ILE A 620 35.07 3.81 0.86
N TYR A 621 35.76 3.04 0.01
CA TYR A 621 36.15 1.70 0.41
C TYR A 621 37.53 1.24 -0.04
N GLY A 622 38.28 0.74 0.94
CA GLY A 622 39.50 -0.02 0.74
C GLY A 622 39.24 -1.53 0.76
N LYS A 623 40.30 -2.30 0.97
CA LYS A 623 40.23 -3.76 1.00
C LYS A 623 40.85 -4.32 2.27
N ARG A 624 40.21 -5.39 2.77
CA ARG A 624 40.85 -6.28 3.75
C ARG A 624 41.91 -7.11 3.04
N GLY A 625 43.16 -6.96 3.44
CA GLY A 625 44.27 -7.76 2.95
C GLY A 625 44.30 -9.17 3.56
N LYS A 626 45.43 -9.85 3.34
CA LYS A 626 45.64 -11.23 3.81
C LYS A 626 46.18 -11.22 5.24
N ARG A 627 46.01 -12.34 5.95
CA ARG A 627 46.74 -12.60 7.19
C ARG A 627 48.23 -12.73 6.87
N ILE A 628 49.05 -11.97 7.57
CA ILE A 628 50.50 -11.95 7.39
C ILE A 628 51.22 -12.80 8.45
N GLY A 629 50.61 -13.00 9.60
CA GLY A 629 51.17 -13.85 10.65
C GLY A 629 50.32 -13.91 11.92
N PHE A 630 50.93 -14.47 12.95
CA PHE A 630 50.42 -14.46 14.32
C PHE A 630 51.35 -13.67 15.23
N LEU A 631 50.75 -13.05 16.23
CA LEU A 631 51.48 -12.34 17.27
C LEU A 631 52.41 -13.30 18.04
N GLN A 632 53.68 -12.95 18.20
CA GLN A 632 54.70 -13.77 18.88
C GLN A 632 54.81 -13.49 20.38
N LYS A 633 54.57 -12.25 20.83
CA LYS A 633 54.62 -11.86 22.25
C LYS A 633 53.31 -11.22 22.66
N ASN A 634 52.90 -11.43 23.91
CA ASN A 634 51.71 -10.75 24.44
C ASN A 634 51.89 -9.25 24.31
N ILE A 635 50.85 -8.57 23.82
CA ILE A 635 50.75 -7.12 23.84
C ILE A 635 49.94 -6.75 25.06
N PHE A 636 50.46 -5.80 25.82
CA PHE A 636 49.71 -5.10 26.84
C PHE A 636 49.36 -3.71 26.34
N ARG A 637 48.20 -3.21 26.76
CA ARG A 637 47.75 -1.84 26.49
C ARG A 637 48.83 -0.80 26.78
N ASN A 638 48.80 0.28 26.00
CA ASN A 638 49.75 1.39 25.99
C ASN A 638 51.15 1.08 25.43
N GLN A 639 51.39 -0.13 24.93
CA GLN A 639 52.61 -0.42 24.16
C GLN A 639 52.51 0.15 22.74
N THR A 640 53.64 0.60 22.21
CA THR A 640 53.78 1.15 20.84
C THR A 640 54.57 0.23 19.92
N GLU A 641 54.84 -1.00 20.36
CA GLU A 641 55.56 -2.00 19.57
C GLU A 641 54.95 -3.39 19.76
N PHE A 642 55.07 -4.24 18.74
CA PHE A 642 54.69 -5.65 18.83
C PHE A 642 55.55 -6.54 17.92
N TYR A 643 55.47 -7.85 18.15
CA TYR A 643 56.31 -8.84 17.47
C TYR A 643 55.43 -9.81 16.66
N CYS A 644 55.66 -9.93 15.36
CA CYS A 644 54.90 -10.78 14.45
C CYS A 644 55.82 -11.39 13.39
N GLN A 645 55.88 -12.72 13.31
CA GLN A 645 56.59 -13.39 12.23
C GLN A 645 55.82 -13.23 10.93
N THR A 646 56.46 -12.68 9.90
CA THR A 646 55.89 -12.58 8.56
C THR A 646 56.98 -12.66 7.51
N GLU A 647 56.73 -13.44 6.47
CA GLU A 647 57.58 -13.50 5.26
C GLU A 647 57.14 -12.47 4.20
N LYS A 648 56.10 -11.67 4.50
CA LYS A 648 55.48 -10.71 3.60
C LYS A 648 55.67 -9.28 4.10
N GLU A 649 55.87 -8.35 3.17
CA GLU A 649 55.89 -6.93 3.45
C GLU A 649 54.58 -6.47 4.11
N ALA A 650 54.71 -5.67 5.18
CA ALA A 650 53.58 -5.12 5.91
C ALA A 650 53.03 -3.86 5.22
N THR A 651 51.71 -3.73 5.19
CA THR A 651 51.05 -2.49 4.78
C THR A 651 51.14 -1.44 5.89
N LYS A 652 50.95 -0.16 5.52
CA LYS A 652 50.91 0.97 6.46
C LYS A 652 49.90 0.80 7.60
N TYR A 653 48.83 0.05 7.39
CA TYR A 653 47.84 -0.27 8.41
C TYR A 653 47.73 -1.78 8.57
N LEU A 654 47.70 -2.24 9.82
CA LEU A 654 47.50 -3.64 10.17
C LEU A 654 46.29 -3.78 11.09
N LEU A 655 45.55 -4.87 10.94
CA LEU A 655 44.46 -5.27 11.84
C LEU A 655 44.94 -6.40 12.73
N LEU A 656 44.98 -6.16 14.04
CA LEU A 656 45.16 -7.19 15.05
C LEU A 656 43.78 -7.67 15.49
N ARG A 657 43.56 -8.97 15.53
CA ARG A 657 42.30 -9.55 16.02
C ARG A 657 42.47 -10.89 16.70
N GLN A 658 41.74 -11.11 17.79
CA GLN A 658 41.80 -12.35 18.57
C GLN A 658 40.39 -12.91 18.83
N PRO A 659 40.15 -14.23 18.61
CA PRO A 659 38.86 -14.85 18.90
C PRO A 659 38.46 -14.68 20.37
N ASN A 660 37.16 -14.57 20.65
CA ASN A 660 36.69 -14.45 22.02
C ASN A 660 36.81 -15.81 22.73
N ASP A 661 37.20 -15.78 24.00
CA ASP A 661 37.24 -16.93 24.89
C ASP A 661 36.41 -16.64 26.14
N THR A 662 36.08 -17.71 26.89
CA THR A 662 35.24 -17.62 28.08
C THR A 662 35.83 -16.72 29.16
N GLN A 663 37.17 -16.70 29.30
CA GLN A 663 37.84 -15.87 30.30
C GLN A 663 37.64 -14.38 30.01
N PHE A 664 37.84 -13.96 28.76
CA PHE A 664 37.60 -12.59 28.33
C PHE A 664 36.13 -12.19 28.47
N LEU A 665 35.21 -13.04 28.03
CA LEU A 665 33.77 -12.72 28.08
C LEU A 665 33.27 -12.57 29.51
N LYS A 666 33.80 -13.36 30.44
CA LYS A 666 33.59 -13.17 31.88
C LYS A 666 34.22 -11.86 32.38
N LYS A 667 35.45 -11.54 31.95
CA LYS A 667 36.15 -10.30 32.34
C LYS A 667 35.34 -9.05 31.96
N ILE A 668 34.69 -9.04 30.80
CA ILE A 668 33.87 -7.91 30.35
C ILE A 668 32.43 -7.98 30.87
N GLY A 669 32.13 -8.86 31.83
CA GLY A 669 30.83 -8.95 32.49
C GLY A 669 29.70 -9.53 31.61
N SER A 670 30.00 -10.22 30.52
CA SER A 670 28.95 -10.79 29.66
C SER A 670 28.29 -12.01 30.31
N ARG A 671 26.98 -11.93 30.55
CA ARG A 671 26.20 -12.99 31.21
C ARG A 671 25.45 -13.90 30.24
N ARG A 672 24.99 -13.34 29.11
CA ARG A 672 24.19 -14.09 28.11
C ARG A 672 24.88 -14.25 26.76
N TRP A 673 25.69 -13.28 26.34
CA TRP A 673 26.35 -13.34 25.05
C TRP A 673 27.67 -14.10 25.19
N ALA A 674 27.73 -15.32 24.64
CA ALA A 674 28.89 -16.19 24.78
C ALA A 674 29.40 -16.72 23.43
N LYS A 675 29.59 -15.83 22.45
CA LYS A 675 30.00 -16.24 21.09
C LYS A 675 31.50 -16.03 20.85
N ARG A 676 32.12 -17.01 20.19
CA ARG A 676 33.52 -16.93 19.73
C ARG A 676 33.72 -15.84 18.66
N TYR A 677 32.70 -15.59 17.85
CA TYR A 677 32.68 -14.61 16.77
C TYR A 677 31.37 -13.80 16.77
N PRO A 678 31.37 -12.55 16.26
CA PRO A 678 32.49 -11.79 15.70
C PRO A 678 33.60 -11.51 16.73
N TYR A 679 34.81 -11.28 16.23
CA TYR A 679 35.97 -10.88 17.04
C TYR A 679 35.64 -9.58 17.80
N LEU A 680 35.88 -9.54 19.11
CA LEU A 680 35.67 -8.33 19.93
C LEU A 680 36.98 -7.65 20.31
N ARG A 681 38.04 -8.44 20.49
CA ARG A 681 39.40 -7.92 20.63
C ARG A 681 39.94 -7.68 19.24
N GLN A 682 39.80 -6.45 18.75
CA GLN A 682 40.27 -6.02 17.45
C GLN A 682 40.77 -4.59 17.52
N GLU A 683 41.84 -4.30 16.80
CA GLU A 683 42.40 -2.95 16.70
C GLU A 683 43.11 -2.73 15.36
N ILE A 684 42.86 -1.59 14.72
CA ILE A 684 43.65 -1.14 13.58
C ILE A 684 44.80 -0.30 14.11
N VAL A 685 46.02 -0.65 13.73
CA VAL A 685 47.22 0.10 14.06
C VAL A 685 47.86 0.66 12.78
N ARG A 686 48.37 1.89 12.87
CA ARG A 686 49.21 2.47 11.81
C ARG A 686 50.66 2.18 12.11
N ILE A 687 51.36 1.55 11.19
CA ILE A 687 52.79 1.25 11.30
C ILE A 687 53.60 2.49 10.91
N VAL A 688 54.57 2.84 11.75
CA VAL A 688 55.52 3.94 11.49
C VAL A 688 56.88 3.42 11.08
N ASP A 689 57.28 2.26 11.59
CA ASP A 689 58.54 1.60 11.30
C ASP A 689 58.44 0.10 11.60
N HIS A 690 59.34 -0.70 11.03
CA HIS A 690 59.43 -2.14 11.31
C HIS A 690 60.83 -2.71 11.02
N ASP A 691 61.22 -3.70 11.81
CA ASP A 691 62.44 -4.49 11.65
C ASP A 691 62.03 -5.94 11.36
N LEU A 692 62.08 -6.34 10.08
CA LEU A 692 61.68 -7.69 9.65
C LEU A 692 62.63 -8.76 10.21
N GLN A 693 63.91 -8.47 10.42
CA GLN A 693 64.86 -9.44 10.97
C GLN A 693 64.53 -9.78 12.42
N LYS A 694 64.06 -8.78 13.18
CA LYS A 694 63.61 -8.96 14.58
C LYS A 694 62.12 -9.24 14.72
N ASN A 695 61.40 -9.39 13.60
CA ASN A 695 59.94 -9.54 13.55
C ASN A 695 59.20 -8.43 14.32
N LYS A 696 59.75 -7.21 14.38
CA LYS A 696 59.28 -6.14 15.27
C LYS A 696 58.62 -5.01 14.50
N PHE A 697 57.48 -4.54 14.99
CA PHE A 697 56.69 -3.47 14.38
C PHE A 697 56.47 -2.34 15.38
N TYR A 698 56.55 -1.10 14.91
CA TYR A 698 56.29 0.11 15.69
C TYR A 698 55.00 0.79 15.23
N THR A 699 54.14 1.15 16.17
CA THR A 699 52.83 1.75 15.91
C THR A 699 52.84 3.25 16.18
N ALA A 700 52.07 4.01 15.40
CA ALA A 700 51.97 5.46 15.51
C ALA A 700 51.30 5.93 16.81
N ARG A 701 50.52 5.05 17.44
CA ARG A 701 49.78 5.30 18.68
C ARG A 701 49.91 4.08 19.59
N PRO A 702 49.84 4.28 20.91
CA PRO A 702 49.79 3.17 21.86
C PRO A 702 48.56 2.30 21.63
N MET A 703 48.72 0.99 21.75
CA MET A 703 47.63 0.03 21.58
C MET A 703 46.61 0.13 22.72
N LEU A 704 45.33 0.06 22.38
CA LEU A 704 44.20 0.18 23.32
C LEU A 704 43.76 -1.17 23.91
N THR A 705 44.05 -2.26 23.20
CA THR A 705 43.62 -3.62 23.52
C THR A 705 44.79 -4.54 23.89
N ASP A 706 44.60 -5.38 24.92
CA ASP A 706 45.54 -6.46 25.25
C ASP A 706 45.36 -7.63 24.27
N PHE A 707 46.47 -8.18 23.76
CA PHE A 707 46.46 -9.31 22.84
C PHE A 707 47.41 -10.42 23.30
N ALA A 708 46.96 -11.68 23.14
CA ALA A 708 47.75 -12.84 23.49
C ALA A 708 48.57 -13.36 22.30
N ALA A 709 49.82 -13.72 22.56
CA ALA A 709 50.70 -14.43 21.64
C ALA A 709 50.08 -15.76 21.18
N GLY A 710 50.37 -16.16 19.94
CA GLY A 710 49.90 -17.40 19.31
C GLY A 710 48.40 -17.45 19.00
N LYS A 711 47.58 -16.56 19.58
CA LYS A 711 46.12 -16.50 19.40
C LYS A 711 45.65 -15.33 18.53
N THR A 712 46.47 -14.29 18.41
CA THR A 712 46.12 -13.05 17.71
C THR A 712 46.60 -13.09 16.28
N GLU A 713 45.66 -12.91 15.36
CA GLU A 713 45.95 -12.79 13.93
C GLU A 713 46.35 -11.36 13.60
N VAL A 714 47.37 -11.21 12.76
CA VAL A 714 47.78 -9.93 12.18
C VAL A 714 47.47 -9.95 10.68
N LEU A 715 46.66 -9.00 10.22
CA LEU A 715 46.24 -8.89 8.83
C LEU A 715 46.69 -7.57 8.23
N SER A 716 47.09 -7.59 6.95
CA SER A 716 47.32 -6.37 6.19
C SER A 716 46.00 -5.71 5.79
N LEU A 717 45.98 -4.38 5.73
CA LEU A 717 44.84 -3.58 5.26
C LEU A 717 45.29 -2.63 4.14
N GLU A 718 44.59 -2.68 3.02
CA GLU A 718 44.72 -1.71 1.92
C GLU A 718 43.68 -0.62 2.11
N MET A 719 43.97 0.32 3.02
CA MET A 719 43.01 1.37 3.37
C MET A 719 43.05 2.55 2.40
N VAL A 720 41.86 3.03 1.99
CA VAL A 720 41.72 4.30 1.28
C VAL A 720 41.98 5.45 2.24
N GLN A 721 42.86 6.37 1.85
CA GLN A 721 43.38 7.43 2.72
C GLN A 721 43.11 8.83 2.19
N ASN A 722 43.04 9.83 3.08
CA ASN A 722 43.02 11.25 2.72
C ASN A 722 41.89 11.60 1.73
N VAL A 723 40.67 11.16 2.04
CA VAL A 723 39.46 11.53 1.30
C VAL A 723 38.74 12.64 2.06
N THR A 724 38.54 13.78 1.41
CA THR A 724 37.82 14.93 1.97
C THR A 724 36.50 15.12 1.24
N LEU A 725 35.38 15.10 1.96
CA LEU A 725 34.05 15.47 1.48
C LEU A 725 33.62 16.78 2.14
N GLN A 726 33.36 17.83 1.38
CA GLN A 726 33.01 19.12 1.96
C GLN A 726 32.03 19.97 1.16
N ASP A 727 31.29 20.81 1.88
CA ASP A 727 30.50 21.92 1.34
C ASP A 727 29.32 21.51 0.44
N PHE A 728 28.49 20.55 0.87
CA PHE A 728 27.26 20.16 0.14
C PHE A 728 26.15 19.61 1.06
N THR A 729 24.94 19.57 0.55
CA THR A 729 23.81 18.82 1.13
C THR A 729 23.62 17.52 0.34
N LEU A 730 23.44 16.41 1.03
CA LEU A 730 23.02 15.13 0.46
C LEU A 730 21.67 14.75 1.08
N ARG A 731 20.70 14.40 0.23
CA ARG A 731 19.38 13.97 0.64
C ARG A 731 18.96 12.69 -0.06
N GLN A 732 18.51 11.69 0.69
CA GLN A 732 17.90 10.49 0.12
C GLN A 732 16.40 10.69 -0.16
N ILE A 733 16.02 10.57 -1.44
CA ILE A 733 14.64 10.71 -1.88
C ILE A 733 13.89 9.38 -1.74
N ASN A 734 12.68 9.46 -1.17
CA ASN A 734 11.71 8.38 -1.13
C ASN A 734 10.35 8.90 -1.66
N GLY A 735 9.89 8.35 -2.79
CA GLY A 735 8.64 8.79 -3.45
C GLY A 735 7.35 8.23 -2.87
N THR A 736 7.37 7.56 -1.71
CA THR A 736 6.21 6.80 -1.20
C THR A 736 5.65 7.29 0.14
N CYS A 737 6.41 8.03 0.94
CA CYS A 737 6.03 8.46 2.30
C CYS A 737 6.56 9.87 2.60
N ASN A 738 5.93 10.58 3.54
CA ASN A 738 6.41 11.87 4.04
C ASN A 738 7.37 11.65 5.21
N ILE A 739 8.59 12.22 5.20
CA ILE A 739 9.60 12.01 6.25
C ILE A 739 9.09 12.45 7.63
N ALA A 740 8.20 13.44 7.68
CA ALA A 740 7.57 13.89 8.92
C ALA A 740 6.80 12.76 9.64
N SER A 741 6.24 11.79 8.90
CA SER A 741 5.58 10.62 9.48
C SER A 741 6.56 9.64 10.15
N CYS A 742 7.85 9.71 9.78
CA CYS A 742 8.90 8.86 10.32
C CYS A 742 9.56 9.46 11.57
N LYS A 743 9.27 10.70 11.97
CA LYS A 743 10.04 11.45 12.97
C LYS A 743 10.28 10.70 14.29
N PHE A 744 9.25 10.06 14.80
CA PHE A 744 9.35 9.22 16.02
C PHE A 744 9.00 7.75 15.75
N ASP A 745 9.02 7.35 14.48
CA ASP A 745 8.78 5.98 14.06
C ASP A 745 10.09 5.18 14.05
N TYR A 746 10.26 4.32 15.06
CA TYR A 746 11.39 3.41 15.16
C TYR A 746 11.12 2.07 14.45
N THR A 747 10.45 2.11 13.30
CA THR A 747 10.29 1.00 12.37
C THR A 747 11.05 1.25 11.06
N ASN A 748 10.99 0.30 10.12
CA ASN A 748 11.60 0.45 8.80
C ASN A 748 10.52 0.93 7.82
N GLY A 749 10.31 2.25 7.77
CA GLY A 749 9.20 2.88 7.02
C GLY A 749 9.39 2.84 5.50
N ALA A 750 10.64 2.75 5.01
CA ALA A 750 10.92 2.68 3.58
C ALA A 750 12.03 1.66 3.24
N PRO A 751 11.76 0.34 3.35
CA PRO A 751 12.79 -0.69 3.24
C PRO A 751 13.50 -0.75 1.87
N ASP A 752 12.94 -0.16 0.82
CA ASP A 752 13.49 -0.11 -0.54
C ASP A 752 14.65 0.89 -0.66
N VAL A 753 14.59 2.00 0.08
CA VAL A 753 15.67 3.01 0.17
C VAL A 753 16.57 2.81 1.40
N MET A 754 16.53 1.63 2.02
CA MET A 754 17.35 1.31 3.19
C MET A 754 18.81 1.04 2.78
N LEU A 755 19.55 2.12 2.53
CA LEU A 755 20.99 2.21 2.23
C LEU A 755 21.61 3.36 3.03
N ASP A 756 22.93 3.39 3.13
CA ASP A 756 23.65 4.44 3.87
C ASP A 756 23.85 5.68 2.98
N GLU A 757 23.93 6.88 3.56
CA GLU A 757 24.28 8.05 2.76
C GLU A 757 25.77 8.09 2.51
N ILE A 758 26.56 8.11 3.59
CA ILE A 758 28.03 8.04 3.50
C ILE A 758 28.52 6.80 4.26
N LEU A 759 29.15 5.88 3.53
CA LEU A 759 29.78 4.67 4.08
C LEU A 759 31.30 4.73 3.88
N LEU A 760 32.04 4.61 4.98
CA LEU A 760 33.49 4.41 5.00
C LEU A 760 33.78 2.97 5.44
N GLU A 761 34.43 2.20 4.58
CA GLU A 761 34.77 0.80 4.84
C GLU A 761 36.25 0.53 4.54
N TYR A 762 37.07 0.17 5.52
CA TYR A 762 38.54 0.11 5.37
C TYR A 762 39.13 1.44 4.88
N ALA A 763 38.85 2.53 5.60
CA ALA A 763 39.29 3.89 5.25
C ALA A 763 40.02 4.57 6.42
N ALA A 764 40.99 5.44 6.13
CA ALA A 764 41.78 6.10 7.15
C ALA A 764 42.03 7.58 6.83
N SER A 765 42.12 8.43 7.85
CA SER A 765 42.41 9.86 7.67
C SER A 765 41.46 10.53 6.68
N CYS A 766 40.17 10.18 6.72
CA CYS A 766 39.13 10.81 5.91
C CYS A 766 38.53 11.99 6.67
N HIS A 767 38.17 13.04 5.94
CA HIS A 767 37.62 14.27 6.50
C HIS A 767 36.23 14.51 5.88
N ILE A 768 35.19 14.66 6.70
CA ILE A 768 33.87 15.11 6.25
C ILE A 768 33.55 16.40 6.99
N GLU A 769 33.42 17.48 6.23
CA GLU A 769 33.35 18.82 6.79
C GLU A 769 32.24 19.65 6.13
N ASN A 770 31.43 20.33 6.94
CA ASN A 770 30.40 21.23 6.44
C ASN A 770 29.44 20.56 5.44
N VAL A 771 29.00 19.34 5.77
CA VAL A 771 28.05 18.54 4.98
C VAL A 771 26.72 18.43 5.71
N GLU A 772 25.63 18.52 4.97
CA GLU A 772 24.27 18.29 5.46
C GLU A 772 23.75 16.95 4.90
N LEU A 773 23.18 16.12 5.76
CA LEU A 773 22.72 14.75 5.48
C LEU A 773 21.26 14.65 5.90
N LEU A 774 20.36 14.56 4.92
CA LEU A 774 18.91 14.72 5.13
C LEU A 774 18.14 13.50 4.68
N ASP A 775 17.13 13.13 5.46
CA ASP A 775 16.16 12.09 5.11
C ASP A 775 16.86 10.77 4.76
N SER A 776 17.91 10.38 5.50
CA SER A 776 18.79 9.29 5.12
C SER A 776 18.04 7.97 4.97
N GLY A 777 18.47 7.14 4.00
CA GLY A 777 17.88 5.82 3.76
C GLY A 777 17.89 4.91 5.00
N SER A 778 19.07 4.75 5.60
CA SER A 778 19.29 4.06 6.88
C SER A 778 20.30 4.85 7.72
N HIS A 779 21.60 4.66 7.52
CA HIS A 779 22.63 5.39 8.25
C HIS A 779 23.04 6.66 7.48
N PRO A 780 22.90 7.87 8.05
CA PRO A 780 23.50 9.06 7.45
C PRO A 780 25.02 8.92 7.29
N LEU A 781 25.68 8.45 8.36
CA LEU A 781 27.12 8.18 8.40
C LEU A 781 27.38 6.80 8.98
N HIS A 782 28.06 5.95 8.23
CA HIS A 782 28.46 4.62 8.66
C HIS A 782 29.95 4.41 8.47
N THR A 783 30.63 4.03 9.54
CA THR A 783 32.04 3.65 9.55
C THR A 783 32.19 2.20 9.95
N GLU A 784 32.99 1.45 9.17
CA GLU A 784 33.28 0.04 9.37
C GLU A 784 34.77 -0.21 9.09
N TYR A 785 35.57 -0.54 10.12
CA TYR A 785 37.04 -0.62 10.02
C TYR A 785 37.68 0.70 9.56
N VAL A 786 37.48 1.77 10.33
CA VAL A 786 37.98 3.12 10.02
C VAL A 786 39.02 3.57 11.05
N TYR A 787 40.06 4.29 10.62
CA TYR A 787 41.13 4.77 11.51
C TYR A 787 41.43 6.27 11.32
N GLY A 788 41.39 7.04 12.40
CA GLY A 788 41.92 8.41 12.42
C GLY A 788 41.17 9.40 11.53
N SER A 789 39.86 9.26 11.35
CA SER A 789 39.04 10.15 10.50
C SER A 789 38.38 11.27 11.32
N LEU A 790 38.11 12.42 10.67
CA LEU A 790 37.48 13.59 11.27
C LEU A 790 36.14 13.89 10.61
N PHE A 791 35.09 14.02 11.42
CA PHE A 791 33.75 14.39 11.03
C PHE A 791 33.38 15.69 11.77
N THR A 792 33.23 16.81 11.06
CA THR A 792 33.06 18.12 11.69
C THR A 792 32.02 18.97 10.96
N TYR A 793 31.29 19.81 11.68
CA TYR A 793 30.27 20.67 11.08
C TYR A 793 29.23 19.91 10.27
N LEU A 794 28.78 18.75 10.74
CA LEU A 794 27.72 17.99 10.10
C LEU A 794 26.34 18.47 10.57
N SER A 795 25.39 18.54 9.64
CA SER A 795 23.97 18.75 9.95
C SER A 795 23.21 17.49 9.51
N ILE A 796 22.74 16.69 10.46
CA ILE A 796 22.06 15.42 10.19
C ILE A 796 20.62 15.53 10.66
N ASP A 797 19.66 15.30 9.76
CA ASP A 797 18.24 15.36 10.10
C ASP A 797 17.43 14.32 9.31
N GLY A 798 16.83 13.38 10.04
CA GLY A 798 15.86 12.44 9.49
C GLY A 798 16.47 11.13 8.98
N SER A 799 15.74 10.03 9.20
CA SER A 799 16.00 8.73 8.56
C SER A 799 14.70 7.98 8.31
N TRP A 800 14.57 7.39 7.12
CA TRP A 800 13.39 6.62 6.73
C TRP A 800 13.28 5.26 7.43
N ASN A 801 14.42 4.67 7.82
CA ASN A 801 14.47 3.33 8.38
C ASN A 801 15.22 3.32 9.72
N LYS A 802 14.46 3.24 10.82
CA LYS A 802 14.95 3.25 12.20
C LYS A 802 14.63 1.94 12.95
N GLY A 803 14.19 0.91 12.22
CA GLY A 803 13.63 -0.31 12.77
C GLY A 803 14.62 -1.35 13.28
N LYS A 804 14.10 -2.55 13.54
CA LYS A 804 14.87 -3.72 13.98
C LYS A 804 16.01 -4.02 12.99
N LYS A 805 17.07 -4.67 13.50
CA LYS A 805 18.35 -5.01 12.83
C LYS A 805 19.40 -3.89 12.75
N GLY A 806 19.18 -2.77 13.44
CA GLY A 806 20.21 -1.77 13.68
C GLY A 806 20.33 -0.73 12.57
N ASN A 807 19.22 -0.04 12.26
CA ASN A 807 19.15 0.99 11.22
C ASN A 807 18.95 2.38 11.84
N GLY A 808 19.24 3.44 11.07
CA GLY A 808 18.98 4.82 11.50
C GLY A 808 20.08 5.40 12.38
N TYR A 809 21.34 5.03 12.17
CA TYR A 809 22.45 5.42 13.07
C TYR A 809 23.47 6.33 12.40
N VAL A 810 24.05 7.25 13.18
CA VAL A 810 25.45 7.60 13.00
C VAL A 810 26.27 6.48 13.62
N ARG A 811 26.96 5.69 12.80
CA ARG A 811 27.47 4.38 13.19
C ARG A 811 28.99 4.33 13.22
N PHE A 812 29.54 4.11 14.42
CA PHE A 812 30.95 3.81 14.67
C PHE A 812 31.10 2.33 15.00
N SER A 813 31.46 1.53 14.00
CA SER A 813 31.62 0.08 14.10
C SER A 813 33.06 -0.29 13.76
N ARG A 814 33.83 -0.84 14.72
CA ARG A 814 35.27 -1.11 14.53
C ARG A 814 36.02 0.13 14.03
N THR A 815 35.69 1.28 14.63
CA THR A 815 36.27 2.58 14.31
C THR A 815 37.27 2.94 15.38
N PHE A 816 38.44 3.44 14.99
CA PHE A 816 39.56 3.69 15.87
C PHE A 816 40.04 5.13 15.74
N HIS A 817 40.32 5.78 16.87
CA HIS A 817 40.94 7.11 16.93
C HIS A 817 40.27 8.18 16.05
N SER A 818 38.97 8.08 15.81
CA SER A 818 38.22 9.01 14.95
C SER A 818 37.44 10.01 15.77
N VAL A 819 37.15 11.17 15.18
CA VAL A 819 36.55 12.31 15.88
C VAL A 819 35.24 12.73 15.21
N LEU A 820 34.18 12.90 15.98
CA LEU A 820 32.95 13.59 15.59
C LEU A 820 32.78 14.85 16.43
N ARG A 821 32.75 16.03 15.82
CA ARG A 821 32.64 17.29 16.58
C ARG A 821 31.85 18.39 15.90
N SER A 822 31.45 19.41 16.66
CA SER A 822 30.85 20.65 16.15
C SER A 822 29.68 20.41 15.19
N SER A 823 28.82 19.44 15.50
CA SER A 823 27.80 18.92 14.60
C SER A 823 26.42 18.90 15.28
N THR A 824 25.37 18.87 14.46
CA THR A 824 23.97 18.88 14.89
C THR A 824 23.28 17.63 14.34
N ILE A 825 22.65 16.83 15.21
CA ILE A 825 22.11 15.51 14.84
C ILE A 825 20.69 15.30 15.39
N HIS A 826 19.71 15.12 14.50
CA HIS A 826 18.28 15.01 14.80
C HIS A 826 17.61 13.88 14.03
N ASP A 827 16.48 13.42 14.56
CA ASP A 827 15.50 12.58 13.86
C ASP A 827 16.06 11.29 13.21
N ILE A 828 17.16 10.80 13.75
CA ILE A 828 17.66 9.46 13.52
C ILE A 828 17.33 8.58 14.73
N ARG A 829 17.86 7.36 14.78
CA ARG A 829 17.66 6.47 15.92
C ARG A 829 18.72 6.64 17.00
N HIS A 830 20.01 6.49 16.69
CA HIS A 830 21.08 6.56 17.69
C HIS A 830 22.36 7.13 17.07
N ILE A 831 23.19 7.81 17.86
CA ILE A 831 24.64 7.86 17.61
C ILE A 831 25.22 6.62 18.29
N THR A 832 25.90 5.74 17.55
CA THR A 832 26.37 4.44 18.11
C THR A 832 27.88 4.30 18.07
N LEU A 833 28.45 3.79 19.17
CA LEU A 833 29.78 3.16 19.17
C LEU A 833 29.62 1.68 19.51
N GLN A 834 30.18 0.81 18.67
CA GLN A 834 29.94 -0.63 18.78
C GLN A 834 31.04 -1.47 18.14
N TRP A 835 31.03 -2.77 18.46
CA TRP A 835 31.91 -3.78 17.88
C TRP A 835 33.37 -3.33 17.86
N SER A 836 34.02 -3.29 19.01
CA SER A 836 35.44 -2.92 19.16
C SER A 836 35.79 -1.47 18.84
N ALA A 837 34.82 -0.58 18.60
CA ALA A 837 35.13 0.83 18.40
C ALA A 837 35.85 1.40 19.63
N SER A 838 37.05 1.97 19.44
CA SER A 838 37.87 2.43 20.56
C SER A 838 38.74 3.65 20.24
N GLY A 839 39.05 4.45 21.27
CA GLY A 839 39.84 5.66 21.13
C GLY A 839 39.16 6.78 20.36
N ASN A 840 37.85 6.68 20.08
CA ASN A 840 37.12 7.71 19.35
C ASN A 840 36.70 8.84 20.29
N HIS A 841 36.46 10.02 19.72
CA HIS A 841 36.10 11.21 20.47
C HIS A 841 34.87 11.88 19.86
N ILE A 842 33.78 11.97 20.62
CA ILE A 842 32.55 12.66 20.21
C ILE A 842 32.38 13.87 21.12
N TYR A 843 32.48 15.09 20.59
CA TYR A 843 32.40 16.26 21.46
C TYR A 843 31.91 17.54 20.79
N ASN A 844 31.42 18.49 21.60
CA ASN A 844 30.89 19.77 21.10
C ASN A 844 29.78 19.57 20.05
N ILE A 845 28.83 18.68 20.32
CA ILE A 845 27.69 18.45 19.43
C ILE A 845 26.37 18.78 20.12
N TYR A 846 25.41 19.24 19.32
CA TYR A 846 24.01 19.30 19.71
C TYR A 846 23.28 18.08 19.14
N THR A 847 22.54 17.36 19.97
CA THR A 847 21.80 16.19 19.48
C THR A 847 20.42 16.04 20.10
N GLY A 848 19.45 15.74 19.24
CA GLY A 848 18.10 15.35 19.61
C GLY A 848 17.90 13.83 19.75
N VAL A 849 18.97 13.04 19.81
CA VAL A 849 18.95 11.58 19.98
C VAL A 849 19.99 11.15 21.02
N ASP A 850 19.94 9.89 21.46
CA ASP A 850 20.91 9.32 22.40
C ASP A 850 22.28 9.00 21.77
N ILE A 851 23.30 8.96 22.62
CA ILE A 851 24.58 8.32 22.35
C ILE A 851 24.56 6.92 22.99
N ASN A 852 24.55 5.91 22.13
CA ASN A 852 24.35 4.52 22.49
C ASN A 852 25.65 3.70 22.34
N PHE A 853 26.16 3.20 23.45
CA PHE A 853 27.21 2.20 23.45
C PHE A 853 26.57 0.84 23.24
N HIS A 854 26.42 0.49 21.96
CA HIS A 854 25.58 -0.61 21.49
C HIS A 854 26.29 -1.99 21.61
N GLY A 855 27.33 -2.04 22.44
CA GLY A 855 28.00 -3.25 22.88
C GLY A 855 29.08 -3.73 21.93
N GLY A 856 29.61 -4.92 22.22
CA GLY A 856 30.68 -5.51 21.43
C GLY A 856 32.06 -5.03 21.85
N TYR A 857 32.28 -4.76 23.13
CA TYR A 857 33.58 -4.31 23.67
C TYR A 857 34.05 -2.98 23.05
N ALA A 858 33.15 -2.01 22.88
CA ALA A 858 33.56 -0.62 22.64
C ALA A 858 34.21 -0.08 23.92
N HIS A 859 35.36 0.58 23.83
CA HIS A 859 36.15 0.95 25.01
C HIS A 859 37.02 2.18 24.75
N ARG A 860 37.39 2.91 25.82
CA ARG A 860 38.29 4.08 25.71
C ARG A 860 37.80 5.12 24.70
N ASN A 861 36.49 5.26 24.55
CA ASN A 861 35.91 6.33 23.76
C ASN A 861 35.60 7.52 24.68
N GLN A 862 35.79 8.73 24.19
CA GLN A 862 35.52 9.96 24.92
C GLN A 862 34.26 10.62 24.38
N VAL A 863 33.41 11.06 25.29
CA VAL A 863 32.18 11.79 24.98
C VAL A 863 32.05 12.96 25.95
N ASP A 864 32.20 14.19 25.47
CA ASP A 864 32.18 15.40 26.31
C ASP A 864 31.57 16.60 25.57
N ARG A 865 31.16 17.64 26.31
CA ARG A 865 30.55 18.86 25.76
C ARG A 865 29.37 18.57 24.83
N ILE A 866 28.45 17.73 25.29
CA ILE A 866 27.24 17.39 24.54
C ILE A 866 26.08 18.22 25.06
N VAL A 867 25.35 18.83 24.14
CA VAL A 867 24.06 19.46 24.42
C VAL A 867 22.96 18.53 23.95
N PHE A 868 22.22 17.95 24.88
CA PHE A 868 21.10 17.06 24.59
C PHE A 868 19.80 17.86 24.55
N GLY A 869 19.14 17.87 23.38
CA GLY A 869 17.78 18.35 23.16
C GLY A 869 16.87 17.19 22.78
N ILE A 870 16.89 16.12 23.57
CA ILE A 870 16.19 14.88 23.28
C ILE A 870 14.69 15.05 23.56
N PRO A 871 13.82 14.89 22.54
CA PRO A 871 12.38 15.07 22.71
C PRO A 871 11.78 13.92 23.52
N SER A 872 10.69 14.18 24.25
CA SER A 872 10.03 13.19 25.11
C SER A 872 9.58 11.89 24.41
N GLN A 873 9.37 11.93 23.09
CA GLN A 873 9.00 10.76 22.28
C GLN A 873 10.20 9.84 21.95
N HIS A 874 11.43 10.28 22.23
CA HIS A 874 12.63 9.46 22.07
C HIS A 874 12.75 8.46 23.23
N LYS A 875 12.98 7.19 22.90
CA LYS A 875 12.77 6.08 23.86
C LYS A 875 13.95 5.81 24.78
N TRP A 876 15.11 6.39 24.51
CA TRP A 876 16.37 6.06 25.17
C TRP A 876 16.89 7.24 25.97
N LYS A 877 17.63 6.93 27.04
CA LYS A 877 18.28 7.96 27.85
C LYS A 877 19.40 8.61 27.02
N PRO A 878 19.81 9.85 27.36
CA PRO A 878 20.84 10.57 26.62
C PRO A 878 22.13 9.80 26.38
N ILE A 879 22.55 8.98 27.35
CA ILE A 879 23.65 8.04 27.20
C ILE A 879 23.18 6.67 27.68
N GLU A 880 23.31 5.66 26.82
CA GLU A 880 22.94 4.27 27.11
C GLU A 880 24.15 3.35 26.93
N GLN A 881 24.29 2.37 27.82
CA GLN A 881 25.32 1.34 27.75
C GLN A 881 24.69 -0.05 27.62
N THR A 882 25.39 -0.98 26.98
CA THR A 882 24.86 -2.32 26.79
C THR A 882 24.86 -3.09 28.12
N PRO A 883 23.70 -3.61 28.57
CA PRO A 883 23.61 -4.28 29.86
C PRO A 883 24.33 -5.63 29.85
N PRO A 884 24.85 -6.09 31.02
CA PRO A 884 25.51 -7.40 31.19
C PRO A 884 24.79 -8.62 30.61
N ASP A 885 23.46 -8.61 30.60
CA ASP A 885 22.60 -9.72 30.18
C ASP A 885 22.00 -9.55 28.77
N ALA A 886 22.48 -8.57 27.99
CA ALA A 886 22.06 -8.36 26.61
C ALA A 886 22.30 -9.62 25.75
N ARG A 887 21.32 -9.96 24.91
CA ARG A 887 21.39 -11.12 24.00
C ARG A 887 22.00 -10.78 22.63
N TRP A 888 22.00 -9.51 22.24
CA TRP A 888 22.39 -9.06 20.90
C TRP A 888 23.88 -8.72 20.78
N ALA A 889 24.48 -8.17 21.84
CA ALA A 889 25.90 -7.85 21.94
C ALA A 889 26.37 -8.03 23.39
N PRO A 890 27.66 -8.30 23.63
CA PRO A 890 28.22 -8.28 24.97
C PRO A 890 28.40 -6.83 25.45
N PRO A 891 28.64 -6.61 26.76
CA PRO A 891 28.85 -5.27 27.31
C PRO A 891 30.03 -4.53 26.68
N ASP A 892 30.02 -3.22 26.91
CA ASP A 892 31.12 -2.33 26.59
C ASP A 892 32.31 -2.54 27.54
N GLY A 893 33.49 -2.09 27.14
CA GLY A 893 34.71 -2.15 27.95
C GLY A 893 34.92 -0.91 28.82
N GLU A 894 36.06 -0.88 29.51
CA GLU A 894 36.46 0.18 30.44
C GLU A 894 36.58 1.57 29.77
N ASN A 895 36.38 2.63 30.58
CA ASN A 895 36.62 4.04 30.24
C ASN A 895 35.90 4.55 28.98
N THR A 896 34.61 4.25 28.90
CA THR A 896 33.80 4.54 27.71
C THR A 896 33.03 5.88 27.81
N ILE A 897 32.94 6.48 29.00
CA ILE A 897 32.26 7.77 29.25
C ILE A 897 33.10 8.58 30.25
N GLU A 898 33.52 9.79 29.89
CA GLU A 898 34.03 10.81 30.84
C GLU A 898 32.92 11.83 31.09
N ARG A 899 32.57 12.08 32.35
CA ARG A 899 31.24 12.60 32.76
C ARG A 899 31.12 14.13 32.86
N ASP A 900 32.15 14.91 32.57
CA ASP A 900 32.25 16.24 33.19
C ASP A 900 31.61 17.42 32.44
N THR A 901 30.94 17.23 31.29
CA THR A 901 30.36 18.36 30.53
C THR A 901 29.11 18.05 29.69
N PHE A 902 28.04 17.55 30.32
CA PHE A 902 26.74 17.41 29.63
C PHE A 902 25.79 18.54 30.02
N ARG A 903 25.16 19.16 29.02
CA ARG A 903 24.04 20.10 29.23
C ARG A 903 22.76 19.47 28.67
N TYR A 904 21.74 19.41 29.51
CA TYR A 904 20.42 18.94 29.13
C TYR A 904 19.52 20.16 28.96
N LEU A 905 19.02 20.38 27.74
CA LEU A 905 17.96 21.35 27.53
C LEU A 905 16.67 20.68 28.00
N HIS A 906 16.23 21.02 29.22
CA HIS A 906 14.88 20.67 29.66
C HIS A 906 13.89 21.49 28.83
N GLU A 907 12.90 20.80 28.24
CA GLU A 907 11.81 21.42 27.46
C GLU A 907 11.08 22.52 28.25
#